data_AF-A0A915CUW7-F1
#
_entry.id   AF-A0A915CUW7-F1
#
_cell.length_a   1.000
_cell.length_b   1.000
_cell.length_c   1.000
_cell.angle_alpha   90.00
_cell.angle_beta   90.00
_cell.angle_gamma   90.00
#
_symmetry.space_group_name_H-M   'P 1'
#
loop_
_entity.id
_entity.type
_entity.pdbx_description
1 polymer ?
#
loop_
_entity_poly.entity_id
_entity_poly.type
_entity_poly.pdbx_seq_one_letter_code
_entity_poly.pdbx_strand_id
1 'polypeptide(L)'
;MFWKFSFLCALLVAVFLAYWIRFSSKVNFVVQLPEFEATGFAYYHEETREKISKVYLSLPYVQPPVGDLKLEHPRPLTEDPNRKLQSFSMPRGCHQQEDMSQYNLTTSEDCLYLNILVPIQDSEDPSGYPVLVWIHGGGFVYGLNEFYGWKQLAKHFNPRNVIVVTIQYRVAFWGFFSLGDDQNAGNLGFWDQTAALAFINKRIHLFGGNPNRVTVWGNSAGSASSHSLTISPHSNKYFHQVIQSSGSFYNLWTHTHKTYDMSKEIAEKLGCQHKDSKNIKECLKKVPVEKIWAVTKPYGLMRNSINPICQREGLIVALMGENPVTSVFAYHHGVRTQDQHLYTKANLTNYLKTITTAEDVAGDKADQLLNISESYYYRDEYLAEQDPKFWYKRFVELASDETFFGGILVEIAEKLELGWPQYMYFMDYIHVDHRDLVGIPTYTPHAYEYQYLMDCIPYFPVDKSSFSSEELELTEQLVSSFAQFVKTGNPTTQKQKWNEIKNAEEIEYLHKILKTAVKYSAIGGIGGSSLYFFYKNNYSLENIGLIRFGRAGFTASSVIIDYKWSLFGLSTDNDTYQTKLKACHSRSAQKLLDLARNNGGVFIKIGQHVAALQYLLPDEYTSTLSVLHSRAPESDLEEIKMVCKNSLHKELDEVFTDFNPKPCGAASLAQVHEARLKKTGEKVAVKIQHPKVKARSVVDIATMEFFLRIASAVFPDFRLDWLLEEAKTNLPRELDFLNEAKNADTVRKMFSHLKFLRVPKIHHEYSTDLVLTMEFCEGGQINDIEYFEKHKLNKHEICRKIGRIYSEMIFKKGFIHCDPHPGNVLVKRNEETGEEEIILLDHGLYQNLEETTRVNYSHLWLAILKHISHLPRQTYKQHIPKTWKVWQRWLLPEDKVADICKDEIARICGEMGIGEYFGLFACIVASRSWESINKGITKVAIKEEERKEIQHYASTLVPQILKVLDLMPRQMLLILKTNDLLRSITYRLGTQNRPDSFIEMTRFCVRSVYQHSIKKSHHWMGQMRLYLRMYLVLFQIYAFEHYLMFREYFVKTPSLL
;
A
#
# COMPACT_ATOMS: atom_id res chain seq x y z
N MET A 1 42.52 -66.81 0.10
CA MET A 1 41.42 -65.91 0.53
C MET A 1 41.86 -64.96 1.67
N PHE A 2 42.70 -65.41 2.61
CA PHE A 2 43.23 -64.58 3.72
C PHE A 2 44.13 -63.39 3.31
N TRP A 3 44.98 -63.51 2.28
CA TRP A 3 45.88 -62.42 1.86
C TRP A 3 45.16 -61.21 1.24
N LYS A 4 43.98 -61.41 0.63
CA LYS A 4 43.18 -60.31 0.06
C LYS A 4 42.45 -59.51 1.15
N PHE A 5 42.15 -60.11 2.31
CA PHE A 5 41.48 -59.43 3.41
C PHE A 5 42.45 -58.57 4.23
N SER A 6 43.66 -59.07 4.51
CA SER A 6 44.70 -58.27 5.18
C SER A 6 45.20 -57.09 4.34
N PHE A 7 45.28 -57.23 3.02
CA PHE A 7 45.67 -56.13 2.13
C PHE A 7 44.58 -55.06 2.07
N LEU A 8 43.29 -55.45 2.06
CA LEU A 8 42.18 -54.51 2.07
C LEU A 8 42.05 -53.77 3.41
N CYS A 9 42.25 -54.46 4.55
CA CYS A 9 42.28 -53.80 5.86
C CYS A 9 43.49 -52.87 6.04
N ALA A 10 44.68 -53.26 5.56
CA ALA A 10 45.86 -52.38 5.60
C ALA A 10 45.70 -51.15 4.69
N LEU A 11 45.08 -51.32 3.51
CA LEU A 11 44.78 -50.22 2.60
C LEU A 11 43.69 -49.30 3.17
N LEU A 12 42.66 -49.86 3.81
CA LEU A 12 41.61 -49.08 4.47
C LEU A 12 42.15 -48.32 5.68
N VAL A 13 43.02 -48.92 6.50
CA VAL A 13 43.67 -48.24 7.63
C VAL A 13 44.67 -47.20 7.15
N ALA A 14 45.43 -47.45 6.08
CA ALA A 14 46.34 -46.47 5.48
C ALA A 14 45.59 -45.33 4.79
N VAL A 15 44.46 -45.60 4.13
CA VAL A 15 43.57 -44.58 3.57
C VAL A 15 42.91 -43.81 4.70
N PHE A 16 42.47 -44.46 5.78
CA PHE A 16 41.87 -43.78 6.93
C PHE A 16 42.91 -42.92 7.66
N LEU A 17 44.13 -43.39 7.87
CA LEU A 17 45.24 -42.62 8.44
C LEU A 17 45.69 -41.48 7.50
N ALA A 18 45.77 -41.72 6.19
CA ALA A 18 46.09 -40.68 5.22
C ALA A 18 44.96 -39.65 5.10
N TYR A 19 43.70 -40.05 5.26
CA TYR A 19 42.53 -39.16 5.33
C TYR A 19 42.52 -38.37 6.64
N TRP A 20 42.87 -38.98 7.77
CA TRP A 20 42.95 -38.35 9.09
C TRP A 20 44.15 -37.39 9.23
N ILE A 21 45.29 -37.72 8.60
CA ILE A 21 46.49 -36.86 8.54
C ILE A 21 46.28 -35.71 7.52
N ARG A 22 45.56 -35.91 6.42
CA ARG A 22 45.14 -34.81 5.51
C ARG A 22 44.08 -33.89 6.11
N PHE A 23 43.26 -34.36 7.05
CA PHE A 23 42.19 -33.57 7.68
C PHE A 23 42.55 -32.95 9.04
N SER A 24 43.71 -33.27 9.64
CA SER A 24 44.08 -32.73 10.97
C SER A 24 45.17 -31.67 10.98
N SER A 25 45.74 -31.27 9.83
CA SER A 25 46.60 -30.08 9.79
C SER A 25 45.73 -28.81 9.86
N LYS A 26 45.42 -28.36 11.09
CA LYS A 26 44.87 -27.03 11.32
C LYS A 26 45.83 -26.01 10.70
N VAL A 27 45.39 -25.35 9.62
CA VAL A 27 46.16 -24.24 9.05
C VAL A 27 46.05 -23.09 10.03
N ASN A 28 47.13 -22.90 10.80
CA ASN A 28 47.23 -21.85 11.79
C ASN A 28 47.76 -20.57 11.13
N PHE A 29 47.25 -19.43 11.58
CA PHE A 29 47.71 -18.11 11.15
C PHE A 29 48.28 -17.37 12.34
N VAL A 30 49.45 -16.77 12.17
CA VAL A 30 50.12 -16.05 13.25
C VAL A 30 50.14 -14.57 12.89
N VAL A 31 49.72 -13.72 13.83
CA VAL A 31 49.85 -12.27 13.75
C VAL A 31 50.65 -11.80 14.95
N GLN A 32 51.69 -11.02 14.69
CA GLN A 32 52.51 -10.41 15.72
C GLN A 32 51.97 -9.04 16.10
N LEU A 33 51.59 -8.86 17.36
CA LEU A 33 51.27 -7.56 17.96
C LEU A 33 52.41 -7.15 18.90
N PRO A 34 52.54 -5.85 19.24
CA PRO A 34 53.46 -5.40 20.29
C PRO A 34 53.20 -6.08 21.64
N GLU A 35 51.94 -6.38 21.95
CA GLU A 35 51.50 -6.90 23.23
C GLU A 35 51.53 -8.43 23.36
N PHE A 36 51.48 -9.16 22.23
CA PHE A 36 51.51 -10.62 22.16
C PHE A 36 51.57 -11.12 20.71
N GLU A 37 51.96 -12.39 20.53
CA GLU A 37 51.78 -13.16 19.31
C GLU A 37 50.44 -13.92 19.37
N ALA A 38 49.54 -13.69 18.42
CA ALA A 38 48.24 -14.37 18.34
C ALA A 38 48.25 -15.44 17.25
N THR A 39 47.92 -16.67 17.63
CA THR A 39 47.70 -17.78 16.68
C THR A 39 46.20 -18.01 16.48
N GLY A 40 45.71 -17.73 15.28
CA GLY A 40 44.36 -18.02 14.81
C GLY A 40 44.31 -19.28 13.93
N PHE A 41 43.11 -19.58 13.41
CA PHE A 41 42.85 -20.78 12.62
C PHE A 41 42.00 -20.48 11.38
N ALA A 42 41.99 -21.41 10.44
CA ALA A 42 41.16 -21.35 9.26
C ALA A 42 39.72 -21.81 9.54
N TYR A 43 38.74 -21.01 9.13
CA TYR A 43 37.35 -21.43 9.06
C TYR A 43 36.97 -21.84 7.63
N TYR A 44 36.25 -22.96 7.53
CA TYR A 44 35.82 -23.56 6.28
C TYR A 44 34.30 -23.48 6.19
N HIS A 45 33.79 -23.13 5.02
CA HIS A 45 32.37 -23.16 4.75
C HIS A 45 31.84 -24.60 4.90
N GLU A 46 30.75 -24.78 5.64
CA GLU A 46 30.30 -26.11 6.08
C GLU A 46 29.87 -27.00 4.89
N GLU A 47 29.26 -26.41 3.86
CA GLU A 47 28.80 -27.12 2.64
C GLU A 47 29.90 -27.27 1.59
N THR A 48 30.45 -26.16 1.07
CA THR A 48 31.44 -26.17 -0.02
C THR A 48 32.83 -26.66 0.42
N ARG A 49 33.10 -26.70 1.74
CA ARG A 49 34.41 -27.02 2.33
C ARG A 49 35.54 -26.08 1.91
N GLU A 50 35.20 -24.95 1.30
CA GLU A 50 36.17 -23.92 0.94
C GLU A 50 36.61 -23.14 2.17
N LYS A 51 37.88 -22.76 2.20
CA LYS A 51 38.44 -21.92 3.25
C LYS A 51 37.96 -20.49 3.04
N ILE A 52 37.28 -19.89 4.01
CA ILE A 52 36.65 -18.57 3.82
C ILE A 52 37.18 -17.49 4.76
N SER A 53 37.71 -17.86 5.94
CA SER A 53 38.17 -16.88 6.92
C SER A 53 39.42 -17.30 7.71
N LYS A 54 40.24 -16.31 8.10
CA LYS A 54 41.25 -16.41 9.17
C LYS A 54 40.57 -15.91 10.46
N VAL A 55 40.53 -16.74 11.50
CA VAL A 55 39.74 -16.49 12.71
C VAL A 55 40.62 -16.41 13.94
N TYR A 56 40.43 -15.35 14.72
CA TYR A 56 41.09 -15.11 16.00
C TYR A 56 40.02 -14.87 17.06
N LEU A 57 39.82 -15.83 17.96
CA LEU A 57 38.86 -15.73 19.06
C LEU A 57 39.57 -15.36 20.37
N SER A 58 38.91 -14.59 21.24
CA SER A 58 39.43 -14.21 22.57
C SER A 58 40.73 -13.41 22.57
N LEU A 59 40.84 -12.38 21.73
CA LEU A 59 41.95 -11.43 21.82
C LEU A 59 41.68 -10.39 22.93
N PRO A 60 42.55 -10.28 23.95
CA PRO A 60 42.39 -9.23 24.94
C PRO A 60 42.68 -7.87 24.29
N TYR A 61 41.85 -6.87 24.57
CA TYR A 61 42.09 -5.50 24.10
C TYR A 61 42.57 -4.56 25.23
N VAL A 62 42.38 -4.96 26.49
CA VAL A 62 42.77 -4.25 27.72
C VAL A 62 43.22 -5.27 28.77
N GLN A 63 43.81 -4.78 29.86
CA GLN A 63 44.12 -5.62 31.02
C GLN A 63 42.83 -6.17 31.64
N PRO A 64 42.83 -7.43 32.16
CA PRO A 64 41.69 -7.99 32.86
C PRO A 64 41.23 -7.10 34.02
N PRO A 65 39.94 -6.75 34.14
CA PRO A 65 39.43 -5.86 35.19
C PRO A 65 39.20 -6.63 36.51
N VAL A 66 40.23 -7.32 36.97
CA VAL A 66 40.23 -8.17 38.18
C VAL A 66 41.03 -7.53 39.31
N GLY A 67 40.78 -7.95 40.55
CA GLY A 67 41.52 -7.47 41.72
C GLY A 67 41.43 -5.94 41.87
N ASP A 68 42.57 -5.25 41.88
CA ASP A 68 42.62 -3.79 42.06
C ASP A 68 42.03 -3.00 40.87
N LEU A 69 41.93 -3.63 39.69
CA LEU A 69 41.32 -3.05 38.48
C LEU A 69 39.80 -3.26 38.40
N LYS A 70 39.23 -3.99 39.35
CA LYS A 70 37.78 -4.17 39.45
C LYS A 70 37.09 -2.82 39.66
N LEU A 71 36.03 -2.56 38.88
CA LEU A 71 35.32 -1.26 38.87
C LEU A 71 36.20 -0.05 38.52
N GLU A 72 37.33 -0.25 37.84
CA GLU A 72 38.16 0.84 37.31
C GLU A 72 38.01 0.96 35.78
N HIS A 73 38.42 2.11 35.25
CA HIS A 73 38.53 2.28 33.79
C HIS A 73 39.46 1.22 33.17
N PRO A 74 39.16 0.75 31.96
CA PRO A 74 39.99 -0.23 31.27
C PRO A 74 41.41 0.31 31.08
N ARG A 75 42.41 -0.54 31.35
CA ARG A 75 43.84 -0.19 31.23
C ARG A 75 44.44 -0.78 29.96
N PRO A 76 45.29 -0.04 29.23
CA PRO A 76 46.01 -0.59 28.08
C PRO A 76 46.83 -1.82 28.46
N LEU A 77 46.92 -2.76 27.53
CA LEU A 77 47.79 -3.93 27.67
C LEU A 77 49.26 -3.53 27.79
N THR A 78 50.02 -4.34 28.53
CA THR A 78 51.48 -4.22 28.60
C THR A 78 52.10 -4.84 27.34
N GLU A 79 53.12 -4.19 26.78
CA GLU A 79 53.87 -4.73 25.65
C GLU A 79 54.73 -5.92 26.11
N ASP A 80 54.40 -7.11 25.60
CA ASP A 80 55.16 -8.34 25.78
C ASP A 80 55.09 -9.18 24.49
N PRO A 81 55.94 -8.90 23.49
CA PRO A 81 55.88 -9.57 22.19
C PRO A 81 56.18 -11.09 22.28
N ASN A 82 56.72 -11.56 23.41
CA ASN A 82 56.99 -12.99 23.64
C ASN A 82 55.78 -13.75 24.20
N ARG A 83 54.75 -13.04 24.69
CA ARG A 83 53.50 -13.66 25.13
C ARG A 83 52.79 -14.29 23.94
N LYS A 84 52.53 -15.60 23.98
CA LYS A 84 51.84 -16.33 22.91
C LYS A 84 50.41 -16.66 23.30
N LEU A 85 49.44 -16.35 22.44
CA LEU A 85 48.02 -16.61 22.65
C LEU A 85 47.47 -17.57 21.58
N GLN A 86 46.83 -18.65 22.04
CA GLN A 86 46.06 -19.55 21.18
C GLN A 86 44.61 -19.05 21.09
N SER A 87 44.27 -18.41 19.97
CA SER A 87 43.01 -17.69 19.77
C SER A 87 41.95 -18.58 19.15
N PHE A 88 41.66 -19.73 19.77
CA PHE A 88 40.88 -20.83 19.19
C PHE A 88 39.47 -21.02 19.78
N SER A 89 39.19 -20.44 20.96
CA SER A 89 37.95 -20.62 21.69
C SER A 89 37.32 -19.28 22.05
N MET A 90 35.99 -19.28 22.22
CA MET A 90 35.25 -18.09 22.64
C MET A 90 35.62 -17.66 24.07
N PRO A 91 35.54 -16.35 24.38
CA PRO A 91 35.82 -15.85 25.71
C PRO A 91 34.62 -16.10 26.62
N ARG A 92 34.88 -16.26 27.93
CA ARG A 92 33.82 -16.31 28.94
C ARG A 92 33.01 -15.01 28.90
N GLY A 93 31.72 -15.09 29.23
CA GLY A 93 30.88 -13.90 29.32
C GLY A 93 31.30 -13.00 30.48
N CYS A 94 31.01 -11.70 30.40
CA CYS A 94 31.09 -10.85 31.60
C CYS A 94 30.08 -11.30 32.66
N HIS A 95 30.38 -11.03 33.94
CA HIS A 95 29.38 -11.17 34.99
C HIS A 95 28.16 -10.30 34.67
N GLN A 96 26.98 -10.87 34.87
CA GLN A 96 25.71 -10.32 34.43
C GLN A 96 24.61 -10.66 35.42
N GLN A 97 23.43 -10.08 35.23
CA GLN A 97 22.32 -10.24 36.15
C GLN A 97 21.62 -11.61 36.03
N GLU A 98 21.60 -12.19 34.83
CA GLU A 98 21.04 -13.52 34.56
C GLU A 98 22.03 -14.65 34.85
N ASP A 99 21.51 -15.80 35.29
CA ASP A 99 22.32 -17.00 35.46
C ASP A 99 22.51 -17.68 34.11
N MET A 100 23.74 -17.70 33.63
CA MET A 100 24.09 -18.27 32.32
C MET A 100 24.32 -19.78 32.36
N SER A 101 24.33 -20.38 33.56
CA SER A 101 24.50 -21.83 33.73
C SER A 101 23.36 -22.62 33.05
N GLN A 102 22.16 -22.04 32.96
CA GLN A 102 21.01 -22.60 32.24
C GLN A 102 21.27 -22.80 30.73
N TYR A 103 22.25 -22.09 30.16
CA TYR A 103 22.67 -22.20 28.76
C TYR A 103 24.00 -22.93 28.60
N ASN A 104 24.53 -23.58 29.65
CA ASN A 104 25.87 -24.17 29.71
C ASN A 104 27.01 -23.15 29.46
N LEU A 105 26.78 -21.87 29.76
CA LEU A 105 27.74 -20.79 29.57
C LEU A 105 28.32 -20.33 30.91
N THR A 106 29.57 -19.88 30.89
CA THR A 106 30.28 -19.42 32.09
C THR A 106 30.59 -17.93 32.02
N THR A 107 30.57 -17.26 33.17
CA THR A 107 30.90 -15.83 33.29
C THR A 107 32.19 -15.62 34.10
N SER A 108 32.83 -14.47 33.92
CA SER A 108 34.13 -14.12 34.51
C SER A 108 34.28 -12.59 34.62
N GLU A 109 35.03 -12.11 35.62
CA GLU A 109 35.52 -10.71 35.65
C GLU A 109 36.55 -10.48 34.52
N ASP A 110 37.37 -11.48 34.22
CA ASP A 110 38.24 -11.50 33.05
C ASP A 110 37.41 -11.85 31.80
N CYS A 111 36.78 -10.83 31.20
CA CYS A 111 35.86 -10.97 30.07
C CYS A 111 36.07 -9.96 28.92
N LEU A 112 37.03 -9.02 29.05
CA LEU A 112 37.23 -7.93 28.08
C LEU A 112 38.06 -8.37 26.88
N TYR A 113 37.40 -9.16 26.03
CA TYR A 113 37.96 -9.76 24.82
C TYR A 113 37.17 -9.36 23.57
N LEU A 114 37.85 -9.42 22.42
CA LEU A 114 37.23 -9.31 21.10
C LEU A 114 37.62 -10.49 20.20
N ASN A 115 36.79 -10.76 19.20
CA ASN A 115 37.09 -11.74 18.16
C ASN A 115 37.28 -11.01 16.82
N ILE A 116 38.24 -11.43 16.00
CA ILE A 116 38.50 -10.86 14.67
C ILE A 116 38.34 -11.96 13.61
N LEU A 117 37.44 -11.72 12.66
CA LEU A 117 37.11 -12.59 11.54
C LEU A 117 37.60 -11.92 10.25
N VAL A 118 38.65 -12.46 9.64
CA VAL A 118 39.34 -11.86 8.50
C VAL A 118 39.04 -12.66 7.23
N PRO A 119 38.79 -12.02 6.06
CA PRO A 119 38.75 -12.71 4.79
C PRO A 119 39.99 -13.58 4.53
N ILE A 120 39.79 -14.70 3.83
CA ILE A 120 40.90 -15.64 3.61
C ILE A 120 41.97 -15.09 2.66
N GLN A 121 41.54 -14.34 1.65
CA GLN A 121 42.41 -13.67 0.70
C GLN A 121 42.93 -12.38 1.32
N ASP A 122 44.07 -11.90 0.83
CA ASP A 122 44.56 -10.59 1.20
C ASP A 122 43.83 -9.51 0.38
N SER A 123 43.72 -8.30 0.93
CA SER A 123 42.94 -7.24 0.30
C SER A 123 43.56 -6.80 -1.03
N GLU A 124 42.73 -6.68 -2.07
CA GLU A 124 43.12 -6.03 -3.32
C GLU A 124 43.25 -4.50 -3.17
N ASP A 125 42.60 -3.93 -2.15
CA ASP A 125 42.71 -2.53 -1.78
C ASP A 125 43.99 -2.33 -0.94
N PRO A 126 44.97 -1.53 -1.39
CA PRO A 126 46.20 -1.28 -0.63
C PRO A 126 45.95 -0.66 0.75
N SER A 127 44.79 -0.02 0.96
CA SER A 127 44.41 0.56 2.24
C SER A 127 43.84 -0.46 3.24
N GLY A 128 43.58 -1.70 2.80
CA GLY A 128 43.03 -2.78 3.61
C GLY A 128 41.50 -2.90 3.55
N TYR A 129 40.97 -3.97 4.16
CA TYR A 129 39.55 -4.26 4.19
C TYR A 129 38.77 -3.28 5.10
N PRO A 130 37.54 -2.88 4.73
CA PRO A 130 36.64 -2.21 5.67
C PRO A 130 36.29 -3.14 6.85
N VAL A 131 36.02 -2.52 8.00
CA VAL A 131 35.88 -3.21 9.29
C VAL A 131 34.49 -2.96 9.86
N LEU A 132 33.76 -4.03 10.15
CA LEU A 132 32.46 -4.03 10.82
C LEU A 132 32.65 -4.46 12.28
N VAL A 133 32.36 -3.57 13.23
CA VAL A 133 32.46 -3.83 14.67
C VAL A 133 31.07 -4.06 15.24
N TRP A 134 30.79 -5.27 15.70
CA TRP A 134 29.54 -5.67 16.31
C TRP A 134 29.55 -5.47 17.83
N ILE A 135 28.52 -4.79 18.34
CA ILE A 135 28.25 -4.58 19.77
C ILE A 135 26.94 -5.29 20.11
N HIS A 136 27.01 -6.26 21.03
CA HIS A 136 25.83 -7.01 21.44
C HIS A 136 24.84 -6.18 22.27
N GLY A 137 23.56 -6.54 22.14
CA GLY A 137 22.47 -6.05 23.00
C GLY A 137 22.38 -6.77 24.35
N GLY A 138 21.18 -6.75 24.93
CA GLY A 138 20.89 -7.35 26.25
C GLY A 138 20.58 -6.35 27.36
N GLY A 139 19.97 -5.21 27.01
CA GLY A 139 19.48 -4.22 27.99
C GLY A 139 20.56 -3.62 28.91
N PHE A 140 21.84 -3.70 28.52
CA PHE A 140 23.01 -3.36 29.36
C PHE A 140 23.23 -4.23 30.59
N VAL A 141 22.43 -5.29 30.80
CA VAL A 141 22.46 -6.11 32.02
C VAL A 141 22.90 -7.55 31.79
N TYR A 142 22.87 -8.02 30.54
CA TYR A 142 23.34 -9.34 30.12
C TYR A 142 23.82 -9.31 28.66
N GLY A 143 24.39 -10.42 28.20
CA GLY A 143 24.82 -10.62 26.80
C GLY A 143 26.28 -11.04 26.68
N LEU A 144 26.58 -11.84 25.65
CA LEU A 144 27.95 -12.25 25.33
C LEU A 144 28.09 -12.65 23.85
N ASN A 145 29.31 -12.58 23.32
CA ASN A 145 29.60 -12.88 21.91
C ASN A 145 29.22 -14.30 21.47
N GLU A 146 29.19 -15.27 22.38
CA GLU A 146 28.87 -16.66 22.07
C GLU A 146 27.42 -16.85 21.60
N PHE A 147 26.51 -15.94 21.99
CA PHE A 147 25.13 -15.93 21.50
C PHE A 147 25.00 -15.54 20.02
N TYR A 148 25.99 -14.87 19.45
CA TYR A 148 25.85 -14.15 18.19
C TYR A 148 26.60 -14.78 17.01
N GLY A 149 26.81 -16.10 17.03
CA GLY A 149 27.15 -16.90 15.85
C GLY A 149 28.33 -16.38 15.02
N TRP A 150 29.56 -16.38 15.57
CA TRP A 150 30.73 -15.87 14.84
C TRP A 150 30.97 -16.58 13.49
N LYS A 151 30.59 -17.86 13.39
CA LYS A 151 30.66 -18.64 12.14
C LYS A 151 29.75 -18.08 11.05
N GLN A 152 28.57 -17.63 11.44
CA GLN A 152 27.56 -17.06 10.55
C GLN A 152 28.00 -15.68 10.07
N LEU A 153 28.51 -14.85 10.99
CA LEU A 153 29.13 -13.57 10.64
C LEU A 153 30.29 -13.74 9.67
N ALA A 154 31.15 -14.75 9.89
CA ALA A 154 32.23 -15.08 8.97
C ALA A 154 31.71 -15.48 7.59
N LYS A 155 30.71 -16.38 7.53
CA LYS A 155 30.05 -16.84 6.29
C LYS A 155 29.43 -15.68 5.50
N HIS A 156 28.81 -14.72 6.18
CA HIS A 156 28.09 -13.63 5.55
C HIS A 156 29.00 -12.49 5.08
N PHE A 157 29.94 -12.06 5.90
CA PHE A 157 30.67 -10.81 5.63
C PHE A 157 32.08 -11.02 5.06
N ASN A 158 32.78 -12.10 5.42
CA ASN A 158 34.15 -12.30 4.91
C ASN A 158 34.23 -12.57 3.39
N PRO A 159 33.36 -13.38 2.77
CA PRO A 159 33.32 -13.51 1.30
C PRO A 159 33.00 -12.21 0.57
N ARG A 160 32.44 -11.23 1.30
CA ARG A 160 32.17 -9.89 0.80
C ARG A 160 33.31 -8.93 1.12
N ASN A 161 34.52 -9.40 1.43
CA ASN A 161 35.69 -8.54 1.67
C ASN A 161 35.48 -7.55 2.82
N VAL A 162 34.86 -8.00 3.91
CA VAL A 162 34.68 -7.22 5.15
C VAL A 162 35.31 -7.99 6.30
N ILE A 163 36.10 -7.29 7.13
CA ILE A 163 36.55 -7.83 8.43
C ILE A 163 35.44 -7.62 9.45
N VAL A 164 35.11 -8.65 10.22
CA VAL A 164 34.14 -8.53 11.32
C VAL A 164 34.86 -8.64 12.65
N VAL A 165 34.58 -7.70 13.54
CA VAL A 165 35.07 -7.69 14.93
C VAL A 165 33.88 -7.77 15.86
N THR A 166 33.86 -8.70 16.82
CA THR A 166 32.83 -8.76 17.87
C THR A 166 33.47 -8.45 19.22
N ILE A 167 32.87 -7.57 20.02
CA ILE A 167 33.45 -7.10 21.29
C ILE A 167 32.58 -7.50 22.49
N GLN A 168 33.21 -7.87 23.61
CA GLN A 168 32.56 -7.94 24.92
C GLN A 168 32.89 -6.69 25.74
N TYR A 169 31.95 -6.27 26.59
CA TYR A 169 32.08 -5.14 27.51
C TYR A 169 31.41 -5.46 28.85
N ARG A 170 31.82 -4.81 29.94
CA ARG A 170 31.17 -5.00 31.24
C ARG A 170 29.71 -4.56 31.19
N VAL A 171 28.83 -5.37 31.76
CA VAL A 171 27.38 -5.15 31.84
C VAL A 171 26.91 -5.09 33.30
N ALA A 172 25.65 -4.73 33.51
CA ALA A 172 24.96 -4.62 34.79
C ALA A 172 25.75 -3.75 35.78
N PHE A 173 25.81 -4.18 37.03
CA PHE A 173 26.56 -3.53 38.11
C PHE A 173 28.03 -3.25 37.71
N TRP A 174 28.71 -4.21 37.08
CA TRP A 174 30.12 -4.07 36.74
C TRP A 174 30.39 -3.04 35.64
N GLY A 175 29.41 -2.82 34.75
CA GLY A 175 29.51 -1.89 33.64
C GLY A 175 29.05 -0.47 33.97
N PHE A 176 28.09 -0.31 34.88
CA PHE A 176 27.37 0.98 34.96
C PHE A 176 27.25 1.55 36.38
N PHE A 177 27.72 0.85 37.42
CA PHE A 177 27.67 1.35 38.80
C PHE A 177 28.26 2.77 38.90
N SER A 178 27.55 3.68 39.56
CA SER A 178 27.94 5.09 39.67
C SER A 178 27.58 5.66 41.02
N LEU A 179 28.51 6.42 41.61
CA LEU A 179 28.27 7.25 42.80
C LEU A 179 28.21 8.74 42.43
N GLY A 180 28.06 9.07 41.15
CA GLY A 180 27.75 10.43 40.69
C GLY A 180 28.87 11.46 40.91
N ASP A 181 30.10 11.01 41.20
CA ASP A 181 31.28 11.86 41.37
C ASP A 181 32.43 11.42 40.47
N ASP A 182 33.47 12.25 40.38
CA ASP A 182 34.63 12.02 39.49
C ASP A 182 35.38 10.70 39.80
N GLN A 183 35.25 10.16 41.01
CA GLN A 183 35.91 8.91 41.41
C GLN A 183 35.15 7.67 40.94
N ASN A 184 33.83 7.79 40.73
CA ASN A 184 32.92 6.74 40.33
C ASN A 184 31.80 7.28 39.43
N ALA A 185 32.18 7.90 38.32
CA ALA A 185 31.23 8.51 37.39
C ALA A 185 30.32 7.46 36.70
N GLY A 186 30.74 6.20 36.64
CA GLY A 186 30.03 5.09 35.99
C GLY A 186 30.43 4.90 34.53
N ASN A 187 29.54 4.33 33.72
CA ASN A 187 29.72 4.09 32.28
C ASN A 187 30.98 3.25 31.91
N LEU A 188 31.48 2.42 32.81
CA LEU A 188 32.64 1.54 32.54
C LEU A 188 32.43 0.65 31.31
N GLY A 189 31.20 0.19 31.05
CA GLY A 189 30.85 -0.56 29.85
C GLY A 189 31.09 0.24 28.56
N PHE A 190 30.77 1.54 28.54
CA PHE A 190 31.10 2.41 27.39
C PHE A 190 32.59 2.71 27.29
N TRP A 191 33.29 2.81 28.42
CA TRP A 191 34.75 2.92 28.40
C TRP A 191 35.42 1.66 27.85
N ASP A 192 34.88 0.48 28.15
CA ASP A 192 35.34 -0.79 27.58
C ASP A 192 35.15 -0.82 26.06
N GLN A 193 33.96 -0.45 25.57
CA GLN A 193 33.69 -0.34 24.13
C GLN A 193 34.60 0.69 23.44
N THR A 194 34.83 1.84 24.09
CA THR A 194 35.77 2.88 23.60
C THR A 194 37.20 2.34 23.53
N ALA A 195 37.64 1.57 24.54
CA ALA A 195 38.95 0.96 24.56
C ALA A 195 39.09 -0.13 23.48
N ALA A 196 38.04 -0.91 23.22
CA ALA A 196 38.01 -1.87 22.11
C ALA A 196 38.13 -1.15 20.75
N LEU A 197 37.40 -0.05 20.53
CA LEU A 197 37.52 0.76 19.32
C LEU A 197 38.92 1.37 19.17
N ALA A 198 39.52 1.85 20.26
CA ALA A 198 40.89 2.35 20.26
C ALA A 198 41.89 1.25 19.89
N PHE A 199 41.71 0.02 20.42
CA PHE A 199 42.52 -1.13 20.04
C PHE A 199 42.38 -1.45 18.55
N ILE A 200 41.15 -1.51 18.04
CA ILE A 200 40.86 -1.77 16.62
C ILE A 200 41.55 -0.72 15.76
N ASN A 201 41.36 0.57 16.04
CA ASN A 201 41.99 1.66 15.29
C ASN A 201 43.54 1.53 15.27
N LYS A 202 44.14 1.13 16.40
CA LYS A 202 45.61 1.01 16.53
C LYS A 202 46.19 -0.29 15.97
N ARG A 203 45.40 -1.35 15.80
CA ARG A 203 45.91 -2.73 15.53
C ARG A 203 45.30 -3.42 14.32
N ILE A 204 44.14 -3.00 13.83
CA ILE A 204 43.41 -3.76 12.79
C ILE A 204 44.16 -3.86 11.45
N HIS A 205 45.07 -2.93 11.17
CA HIS A 205 45.95 -2.97 9.99
C HIS A 205 46.88 -4.20 9.98
N LEU A 206 47.28 -4.72 11.16
CA LEU A 206 48.07 -5.95 11.28
C LEU A 206 47.28 -7.19 10.83
N PHE A 207 45.95 -7.09 10.81
CA PHE A 207 45.03 -8.10 10.31
C PHE A 207 44.54 -7.82 8.89
N GLY A 208 45.09 -6.80 8.22
CA GLY A 208 44.71 -6.38 6.86
C GLY A 208 43.47 -5.47 6.79
N GLY A 209 43.04 -4.89 7.92
CA GLY A 209 41.91 -3.96 7.96
C GLY A 209 42.31 -2.49 7.86
N ASN A 210 41.41 -1.66 7.34
CA ASN A 210 41.60 -0.23 7.23
C ASN A 210 41.03 0.50 8.47
N PRO A 211 41.87 1.11 9.33
CA PRO A 211 41.42 1.80 10.53
C PRO A 211 40.61 3.08 10.25
N ASN A 212 40.64 3.58 9.01
CA ASN A 212 39.85 4.74 8.55
C ASN A 212 38.52 4.33 7.90
N ARG A 213 38.20 3.03 7.86
CA ARG A 213 36.93 2.50 7.32
C ARG A 213 36.29 1.54 8.30
N VAL A 214 36.04 2.04 9.50
CA VAL A 214 35.41 1.32 10.61
C VAL A 214 33.94 1.71 10.70
N THR A 215 33.06 0.71 10.66
CA THR A 215 31.62 0.81 10.90
C THR A 215 31.28 0.16 12.23
N VAL A 216 30.52 0.84 13.09
CA VAL A 216 29.97 0.23 14.32
C VAL A 216 28.54 -0.22 14.07
N TRP A 217 28.22 -1.46 14.40
CA TRP A 217 26.87 -2.00 14.30
C TRP A 217 26.44 -2.57 15.65
N GLY A 218 25.23 -2.22 16.08
CA GLY A 218 24.63 -2.81 17.26
C GLY A 218 23.13 -2.94 17.15
N ASN A 219 22.56 -3.84 17.95
CA ASN A 219 21.11 -4.02 18.09
C ASN A 219 20.66 -3.80 19.54
N SER A 220 19.46 -3.26 19.74
CA SER A 220 18.91 -3.02 21.08
C SER A 220 19.85 -2.16 21.93
N ALA A 221 20.24 -2.60 23.12
CA ALA A 221 21.26 -1.92 23.93
C ALA A 221 22.60 -1.73 23.21
N GLY A 222 22.95 -2.62 22.27
CA GLY A 222 24.09 -2.45 21.38
C GLY A 222 23.87 -1.32 20.36
N SER A 223 22.64 -1.11 19.89
CA SER A 223 22.28 0.02 19.02
C SER A 223 22.32 1.35 19.80
N ALA A 224 21.77 1.35 21.02
CA ALA A 224 21.90 2.48 21.94
C ALA A 224 23.37 2.76 22.30
N SER A 225 24.20 1.72 22.42
CA SER A 225 25.66 1.86 22.56
C SER A 225 26.27 2.52 21.33
N SER A 226 25.94 2.04 20.13
CA SER A 226 26.41 2.63 18.87
C SER A 226 26.08 4.13 18.79
N HIS A 227 24.86 4.53 19.15
CA HIS A 227 24.48 5.95 19.27
C HIS A 227 25.30 6.67 20.36
N SER A 228 25.40 6.09 21.56
CA SER A 228 26.15 6.69 22.67
C SER A 228 27.63 6.93 22.32
N LEU A 229 28.22 6.05 21.50
CA LEU A 229 29.58 6.18 21.03
C LEU A 229 29.73 7.27 19.94
N THR A 230 28.68 7.56 19.17
CA THR A 230 28.71 8.64 18.16
C THR A 230 28.70 10.01 18.83
N ILE A 231 27.99 10.14 19.94
CA ILE A 231 27.88 11.39 20.72
C ILE A 231 29.04 11.60 21.70
N SER A 232 29.89 10.60 21.95
CA SER A 232 30.98 10.74 22.91
C SER A 232 32.27 11.22 22.22
N PRO A 233 32.89 12.31 22.72
CA PRO A 233 34.15 12.84 22.16
C PRO A 233 35.34 11.89 22.39
N HIS A 234 35.19 10.90 23.27
CA HIS A 234 36.22 9.91 23.54
C HIS A 234 36.26 8.81 22.48
N SER A 235 35.12 8.49 21.85
CA SER A 235 34.96 7.34 20.95
C SER A 235 34.69 7.71 19.49
N ASN A 236 34.03 8.83 19.21
CA ASN A 236 33.54 9.18 17.86
C ASN A 236 34.64 9.27 16.79
N LYS A 237 35.89 9.50 17.18
CA LYS A 237 37.07 9.55 16.30
C LYS A 237 37.55 8.20 15.78
N TYR A 238 37.05 7.08 16.31
CA TYR A 238 37.56 5.74 15.97
C TYR A 238 36.75 5.03 14.88
N PHE A 239 35.63 5.61 14.44
CA PHE A 239 34.75 5.01 13.44
C PHE A 239 34.04 6.09 12.63
N HIS A 240 33.52 5.69 11.46
CA HIS A 240 33.11 6.63 10.40
C HIS A 240 31.66 6.41 9.96
N GLN A 241 31.10 5.25 10.31
CA GLN A 241 29.76 4.80 9.93
C GLN A 241 29.12 4.08 11.09
N VAL A 242 27.81 4.18 11.22
CA VAL A 242 27.04 3.49 12.26
C VAL A 242 25.83 2.76 11.68
N ILE A 243 25.60 1.53 12.12
CA ILE A 243 24.38 0.77 11.86
C ILE A 243 23.67 0.56 13.20
N GLN A 244 22.42 0.98 13.27
CA GLN A 244 21.61 0.99 14.48
C GLN A 244 20.36 0.17 14.25
N SER A 245 20.24 -0.97 14.93
CA SER A 245 19.11 -1.88 14.78
C SER A 245 18.25 -1.89 16.05
N SER A 246 17.05 -1.33 15.98
CA SER A 246 16.03 -1.35 17.03
C SER A 246 16.55 -0.79 18.38
N GLY A 247 17.16 0.41 18.36
CA GLY A 247 17.53 1.14 19.58
C GLY A 247 18.30 2.44 19.34
N SER A 248 18.11 3.39 20.24
CA SER A 248 18.70 4.74 20.27
C SER A 248 18.96 5.15 21.71
N PHE A 249 19.97 5.99 21.96
CA PHE A 249 20.17 6.65 23.25
C PHE A 249 18.94 7.46 23.73
N TYR A 250 18.04 7.89 22.85
CA TYR A 250 16.83 8.59 23.26
C TYR A 250 15.70 7.69 23.75
N ASN A 251 15.85 6.36 23.65
CA ASN A 251 14.85 5.46 24.22
C ASN A 251 14.91 5.50 25.75
N LEU A 252 13.73 5.59 26.38
CA LEU A 252 13.57 5.80 27.84
C LEU A 252 14.24 4.74 28.73
N TRP A 253 14.52 3.56 28.17
CA TRP A 253 15.15 2.47 28.89
C TRP A 253 16.68 2.50 28.88
N THR A 254 17.29 3.39 28.10
CA THR A 254 18.75 3.43 27.91
C THR A 254 19.50 4.22 28.96
N HIS A 255 18.83 5.12 29.68
CA HIS A 255 19.44 5.97 30.70
C HIS A 255 18.48 6.16 31.88
N THR A 256 19.01 6.44 33.08
CA THR A 256 18.17 6.76 34.25
C THR A 256 18.89 7.70 35.21
N HIS A 257 18.16 8.65 35.79
CA HIS A 257 18.70 9.53 36.82
C HIS A 257 18.82 8.83 38.19
N LYS A 258 18.18 7.66 38.34
CA LYS A 258 18.14 6.90 39.61
C LYS A 258 19.37 6.03 39.86
N THR A 259 20.30 5.95 38.89
CA THR A 259 21.49 5.10 38.99
C THR A 259 22.30 5.38 40.25
N TYR A 260 22.42 6.66 40.65
CA TYR A 260 23.11 7.06 41.87
C TYR A 260 22.45 6.49 43.13
N ASP A 261 21.16 6.74 43.32
CA ASP A 261 20.41 6.31 44.52
C ASP A 261 20.40 4.78 44.65
N MET A 262 20.20 4.08 43.54
CA MET A 262 20.25 2.62 43.50
C MET A 262 21.64 2.08 43.82
N SER A 263 22.70 2.68 43.25
CA SER A 263 24.08 2.28 43.50
C SER A 263 24.44 2.47 44.98
N LYS A 264 23.97 3.56 45.60
CA LYS A 264 24.13 3.81 47.03
C LYS A 264 23.40 2.77 47.88
N GLU A 265 22.14 2.47 47.57
CA GLU A 265 21.37 1.43 48.28
C GLU A 265 22.02 0.04 48.16
N ILE A 266 22.53 -0.31 46.97
CA ILE A 266 23.27 -1.56 46.74
C ILE A 266 24.54 -1.59 47.59
N ALA A 267 25.31 -0.50 47.63
CA ALA A 267 26.51 -0.40 48.46
C ALA A 267 26.18 -0.57 49.96
N GLU A 268 25.07 0.03 50.43
CA GLU A 268 24.58 -0.13 51.79
C GLU A 268 24.21 -1.59 52.10
N LYS A 269 23.47 -2.27 51.22
CA LYS A 269 23.10 -3.69 51.36
C LYS A 269 24.29 -4.64 51.33
N LEU A 270 25.36 -4.28 50.61
CA LEU A 270 26.59 -5.07 50.56
C LEU A 270 27.48 -4.89 51.80
N GLY A 271 27.16 -3.91 52.65
CA GLY A 271 27.92 -3.56 53.85
C GLY A 271 29.03 -2.55 53.61
N CYS A 272 29.02 -1.84 52.47
CA CYS A 272 30.01 -0.84 52.08
C CYS A 272 29.53 0.59 52.37
N GLN A 273 29.21 0.86 53.64
CA GLN A 273 28.73 2.17 54.10
C GLN A 273 29.91 3.07 54.50
N HIS A 274 30.33 3.96 53.60
CA HIS A 274 31.38 4.94 53.86
C HIS A 274 30.91 6.36 53.49
N LYS A 275 31.59 7.38 54.02
CA LYS A 275 31.25 8.79 53.77
C LYS A 275 31.71 9.28 52.39
N ASP A 276 32.77 8.70 51.85
CA ASP A 276 33.37 9.07 50.58
C ASP A 276 33.33 7.91 49.58
N SER A 277 33.10 8.24 48.31
CA SER A 277 32.92 7.25 47.23
C SER A 277 34.17 6.42 46.94
N LYS A 278 35.36 6.93 47.29
CA LYS A 278 36.61 6.18 47.18
C LYS A 278 36.59 4.97 48.10
N ASN A 279 36.28 5.17 49.39
CA ASN A 279 36.19 4.07 50.35
C ASN A 279 35.02 3.11 50.05
N ILE A 280 33.91 3.61 49.50
CA ILE A 280 32.82 2.75 49.00
C ILE A 280 33.34 1.83 47.88
N LYS A 281 33.99 2.37 46.84
CA LYS A 281 34.57 1.57 45.74
C LYS A 281 35.59 0.55 46.26
N GLU A 282 36.51 0.96 47.12
CA GLU A 282 37.53 0.06 47.69
C GLU A 282 36.93 -1.07 48.54
N CYS A 283 35.82 -0.83 49.23
CA CYS A 283 35.06 -1.88 49.89
C CYS A 283 34.44 -2.84 48.86
N LEU A 284 33.77 -2.30 47.82
CA LEU A 284 33.07 -3.08 46.79
C LEU A 284 34.01 -4.00 45.99
N LYS A 285 35.26 -3.59 45.75
CA LYS A 285 36.28 -4.43 45.10
C LYS A 285 36.51 -5.75 45.85
N LYS A 286 36.42 -5.74 47.19
CA LYS A 286 36.65 -6.90 48.06
C LYS A 286 35.43 -7.80 48.21
N VAL A 287 34.27 -7.38 47.72
CA VAL A 287 33.03 -8.15 47.86
C VAL A 287 33.02 -9.31 46.85
N PRO A 288 32.73 -10.55 47.30
CA PRO A 288 32.56 -11.69 46.39
C PRO A 288 31.46 -11.44 45.36
N VAL A 289 31.68 -11.91 44.13
CA VAL A 289 30.77 -11.72 42.99
C VAL A 289 29.38 -12.28 43.30
N GLU A 290 29.30 -13.42 43.98
CA GLU A 290 28.05 -14.10 44.33
C GLU A 290 27.20 -13.24 45.27
N LYS A 291 27.86 -12.50 46.19
CA LYS A 291 27.17 -11.59 47.10
C LYS A 291 26.66 -10.34 46.38
N ILE A 292 27.46 -9.78 45.47
CA ILE A 292 27.04 -8.66 44.60
C ILE A 292 25.82 -9.11 43.79
N TRP A 293 25.91 -10.26 43.13
CA TRP A 293 24.84 -10.80 42.31
C TRP A 293 23.55 -11.05 43.09
N ALA A 294 23.63 -11.63 44.29
CA ALA A 294 22.46 -11.84 45.14
C ALA A 294 21.73 -10.53 45.50
N VAL A 295 22.48 -9.44 45.73
CA VAL A 295 21.92 -8.12 46.05
C VAL A 295 21.39 -7.40 44.81
N THR A 296 22.04 -7.53 43.66
CA THR A 296 21.67 -6.80 42.43
C THR A 296 20.55 -7.48 41.65
N LYS A 297 20.37 -8.80 41.78
CA LYS A 297 19.33 -9.58 41.08
C LYS A 297 17.90 -8.98 41.17
N PRO A 298 17.43 -8.44 42.32
CA PRO A 298 16.09 -7.86 42.44
C PRO A 298 15.87 -6.53 41.71
N TYR A 299 16.93 -5.84 41.27
CA TYR A 299 16.83 -4.51 40.64
C TYR A 299 16.28 -4.56 39.19
N GLY A 300 15.73 -5.69 38.73
CA GLY A 300 14.98 -5.79 37.48
C GLY A 300 15.78 -5.46 36.21
N LEU A 301 15.09 -5.39 35.07
CA LEU A 301 15.64 -4.98 33.78
C LEU A 301 15.29 -3.50 33.52
N MET A 302 16.07 -2.83 32.67
CA MET A 302 15.70 -1.59 31.99
C MET A 302 15.64 -0.35 32.91
N ARG A 303 14.51 0.37 33.03
CA ARG A 303 14.44 1.67 33.72
C ARG A 303 14.73 1.58 35.23
N ASN A 304 14.65 0.37 35.79
CA ASN A 304 14.94 0.05 37.17
C ASN A 304 16.35 -0.53 37.39
N SER A 305 17.18 -0.64 36.34
CA SER A 305 18.58 -1.09 36.42
C SER A 305 19.56 0.09 36.30
N ILE A 306 20.81 -0.17 36.70
CA ILE A 306 21.91 0.79 36.63
C ILE A 306 22.23 1.07 35.15
N ASN A 307 21.88 2.24 34.65
CA ASN A 307 21.99 2.62 33.24
C ASN A 307 22.92 3.83 33.01
N PRO A 308 23.38 4.04 31.75
CA PRO A 308 24.30 5.12 31.41
C PRO A 308 23.89 6.57 31.72
N ILE A 309 24.89 7.46 31.84
CA ILE A 309 24.80 8.92 32.13
C ILE A 309 25.35 9.78 30.95
N CYS A 310 24.76 10.95 30.68
CA CYS A 310 24.91 11.76 29.45
C CYS A 310 26.06 12.80 29.43
N GLN A 311 26.81 12.89 28.32
CA GLN A 311 27.60 14.06 27.85
C GLN A 311 27.62 14.09 26.29
N ARG A 312 27.58 15.28 25.66
CA ARG A 312 27.31 15.53 24.21
C ARG A 312 28.56 15.91 23.38
N GLU A 313 28.68 15.36 22.16
CA GLU A 313 28.99 15.95 20.82
C GLU A 313 29.62 14.90 19.84
N GLY A 314 29.18 14.84 18.55
CA GLY A 314 29.92 14.16 17.46
C GLY A 314 29.11 13.69 16.22
N LEU A 315 29.73 13.70 15.01
CA LEU A 315 29.14 13.56 13.64
C LEU A 315 29.45 12.21 12.91
N ILE A 316 28.47 11.35 12.49
CA ILE A 316 28.68 9.99 11.85
C ILE A 316 27.54 9.44 10.94
N VAL A 317 27.75 9.14 9.64
CA VAL A 317 26.70 8.53 8.74
C VAL A 317 25.97 7.30 9.34
N ALA A 318 24.62 7.26 9.30
CA ALA A 318 23.81 6.25 10.02
C ALA A 318 22.84 5.44 9.14
N LEU A 319 22.86 4.12 9.27
CA LEU A 319 21.82 3.20 8.78
C LEU A 319 20.95 2.78 9.98
N MET A 320 19.71 3.24 10.04
CA MET A 320 18.83 3.02 11.17
C MET A 320 17.72 2.03 10.82
N GLY A 321 17.53 1.06 11.68
CA GLY A 321 16.69 -0.09 11.43
C GLY A 321 15.71 -0.27 12.54
N GLU A 322 14.48 -0.61 12.21
CA GLU A 322 13.49 -0.99 13.21
C GLU A 322 12.72 -2.22 12.74
N ASN A 323 12.34 -3.07 13.68
CA ASN A 323 11.19 -3.94 13.47
C ASN A 323 9.96 -3.14 13.92
N PRO A 324 8.81 -3.19 13.23
CA PRO A 324 7.59 -2.56 13.73
C PRO A 324 7.00 -3.15 15.05
N VAL A 325 7.64 -4.17 15.70
CA VAL A 325 7.58 -4.59 17.15
C VAL A 325 6.20 -5.02 17.73
N THR A 326 6.02 -5.99 18.67
CA THR A 326 6.88 -7.03 19.34
C THR A 326 6.11 -8.20 19.99
N SER A 327 6.80 -9.34 20.21
CA SER A 327 6.40 -10.38 21.19
C SER A 327 7.34 -10.55 22.39
N VAL A 328 8.67 -10.44 22.25
CA VAL A 328 9.62 -10.71 23.35
C VAL A 328 9.61 -9.59 24.40
N PHE A 329 9.48 -8.35 23.94
CA PHE A 329 9.38 -7.19 24.83
C PHE A 329 7.97 -7.01 25.40
N ALA A 330 6.97 -7.28 24.58
CA ALA A 330 5.59 -7.48 25.00
C ALA A 330 5.52 -8.55 26.11
N TYR A 331 6.20 -9.69 25.95
CA TYR A 331 6.31 -10.75 26.95
C TYR A 331 6.93 -10.27 28.28
N HIS A 332 8.00 -9.46 28.24
CA HIS A 332 8.56 -8.83 29.45
C HIS A 332 7.62 -7.80 30.10
N HIS A 333 6.77 -7.14 29.32
CA HIS A 333 5.69 -6.27 29.81
C HIS A 333 4.40 -7.04 30.15
N GLY A 334 4.42 -8.38 30.15
CA GLY A 334 3.26 -9.22 30.47
C GLY A 334 2.23 -9.38 29.34
N VAL A 335 2.53 -8.88 28.15
CA VAL A 335 1.71 -8.99 26.94
C VAL A 335 2.01 -10.28 26.22
N ARG A 336 1.19 -11.30 26.49
CA ARG A 336 1.28 -12.60 25.83
C ARG A 336 0.13 -12.75 24.85
N THR A 337 0.40 -13.37 23.71
CA THR A 337 -0.64 -13.59 22.70
C THR A 337 -1.78 -14.47 23.22
N GLN A 338 -1.48 -15.45 24.07
CA GLN A 338 -2.50 -16.25 24.77
C GLN A 338 -3.43 -15.40 25.65
N ASP A 339 -2.94 -14.25 26.13
CA ASP A 339 -3.65 -13.33 27.00
C ASP A 339 -4.37 -12.23 26.21
N GLN A 340 -4.41 -12.32 24.86
CA GLN A 340 -5.10 -11.37 23.98
C GLN A 340 -6.55 -11.11 24.39
N HIS A 341 -7.22 -12.12 24.93
CA HIS A 341 -8.60 -12.03 25.43
C HIS A 341 -8.76 -11.16 26.68
N LEU A 342 -7.67 -10.84 27.39
CA LEU A 342 -7.66 -10.03 28.62
C LEU A 342 -7.48 -8.53 28.35
N TYR A 343 -7.24 -8.11 27.10
CA TYR A 343 -6.98 -6.72 26.76
C TYR A 343 -8.27 -5.95 26.44
N THR A 344 -8.46 -4.84 27.14
CA THR A 344 -9.59 -3.92 26.99
C THR A 344 -9.10 -2.48 26.85
N LYS A 345 -10.02 -1.58 26.48
CA LYS A 345 -9.78 -0.12 26.51
C LYS A 345 -9.19 0.33 27.85
N ALA A 346 -9.73 -0.17 28.97
CA ALA A 346 -9.25 0.19 30.31
C ALA A 346 -7.79 -0.23 30.56
N ASN A 347 -7.35 -1.39 30.05
CA ASN A 347 -5.95 -1.79 30.14
C ASN A 347 -5.04 -0.80 29.40
N LEU A 348 -5.46 -0.38 28.20
CA LEU A 348 -4.74 0.59 27.38
C LEU A 348 -4.72 1.99 28.02
N THR A 349 -5.85 2.46 28.55
CA THR A 349 -5.96 3.72 29.31
C THR A 349 -5.05 3.73 30.53
N ASN A 350 -5.03 2.65 31.31
CA ASN A 350 -4.18 2.55 32.50
C ASN A 350 -2.70 2.57 32.14
N TYR A 351 -2.32 1.92 31.04
CA TYR A 351 -0.94 1.95 30.54
C TYR A 351 -0.55 3.34 30.04
N LEU A 352 -1.42 4.00 29.26
CA LEU A 352 -1.23 5.38 28.83
C LEU A 352 -1.07 6.34 30.00
N LYS A 353 -1.92 6.22 31.04
CA LYS A 353 -1.77 6.99 32.28
C LYS A 353 -0.42 6.74 32.93
N THR A 354 -0.01 5.48 33.07
CA THR A 354 1.28 5.14 33.67
C THR A 354 2.46 5.80 32.93
N ILE A 355 2.43 5.84 31.60
CA ILE A 355 3.48 6.49 30.80
C ILE A 355 3.40 8.01 30.91
N THR A 356 2.21 8.58 30.79
CA THR A 356 1.99 10.04 30.73
C THR A 356 2.03 10.72 32.09
N THR A 357 1.84 10.01 33.19
CA THR A 357 1.98 10.55 34.56
C THR A 357 3.33 10.24 35.19
N ALA A 358 4.23 9.54 34.49
CA ALA A 358 5.59 9.34 34.98
C ALA A 358 6.29 10.71 35.09
N GLU A 359 6.78 11.05 36.28
CA GLU A 359 7.39 12.37 36.59
C GLU A 359 8.48 12.76 35.59
N ASP A 360 9.27 11.80 35.08
CA ASP A 360 10.35 12.08 34.13
C ASP A 360 9.87 12.33 32.68
N VAL A 361 8.58 12.15 32.36
CA VAL A 361 8.06 12.15 30.98
C VAL A 361 7.23 13.39 30.66
N ALA A 362 6.35 13.82 31.57
CA ALA A 362 5.33 14.82 31.21
C ALA A 362 5.24 16.04 32.13
N GLY A 363 5.64 15.93 33.40
CA GLY A 363 5.44 16.99 34.40
C GLY A 363 4.03 17.60 34.31
N ASP A 364 3.96 18.92 34.15
CA ASP A 364 2.71 19.69 34.05
C ASP A 364 1.86 19.41 32.78
N LYS A 365 2.38 18.65 31.81
CA LYS A 365 1.72 18.36 30.53
C LYS A 365 1.10 16.96 30.45
N ALA A 366 1.08 16.22 31.56
CA ALA A 366 0.57 14.85 31.62
C ALA A 366 -0.83 14.69 31.00
N ASP A 367 -1.76 15.54 31.39
CA ASP A 367 -3.15 15.49 30.90
C ASP A 367 -3.27 15.78 29.39
N GLN A 368 -2.44 16.70 28.89
CA GLN A 368 -2.42 17.04 27.47
C GLN A 368 -1.87 15.88 26.64
N LEU A 369 -0.78 15.25 27.09
CA LEU A 369 -0.19 14.10 26.41
C LEU A 369 -1.13 12.90 26.44
N LEU A 370 -1.79 12.64 27.57
CA LEU A 370 -2.79 11.59 27.70
C LEU A 370 -3.92 11.76 26.68
N ASN A 371 -4.50 12.96 26.57
CA ASN A 371 -5.60 13.22 25.64
C ASN A 371 -5.18 13.03 24.16
N ILE A 372 -3.98 13.50 23.79
CA ILE A 372 -3.44 13.31 22.44
C ILE A 372 -3.24 11.81 22.15
N SER A 373 -2.62 11.07 23.06
CA SER A 373 -2.38 9.64 22.89
C SER A 373 -3.69 8.84 22.83
N GLU A 374 -4.68 9.15 23.67
CA GLU A 374 -6.01 8.53 23.59
C GLU A 374 -6.66 8.79 22.23
N SER A 375 -6.63 10.04 21.73
CA SER A 375 -7.19 10.38 20.42
C SER A 375 -6.55 9.59 19.26
N TYR A 376 -5.24 9.30 19.35
CA TYR A 376 -4.51 8.57 18.32
C TYR A 376 -4.73 7.06 18.40
N TYR A 377 -4.62 6.45 19.58
CA TYR A 377 -4.71 4.99 19.73
C TYR A 377 -6.16 4.48 19.82
N TYR A 378 -7.12 5.35 20.16
CA TYR A 378 -8.55 5.01 20.14
C TYR A 378 -9.19 5.31 18.78
N ARG A 379 -8.40 5.75 17.79
CA ARG A 379 -8.89 5.90 16.42
C ARG A 379 -9.49 4.57 15.96
N ASP A 380 -10.68 4.68 15.36
CA ASP A 380 -11.47 3.53 14.89
C ASP A 380 -12.06 2.64 15.99
N GLU A 381 -12.07 3.08 17.27
CA GLU A 381 -12.67 2.29 18.36
C GLU A 381 -14.14 1.92 18.11
N TYR A 382 -14.88 2.81 17.44
CA TYR A 382 -16.28 2.59 17.08
C TYR A 382 -16.51 1.39 16.15
N LEU A 383 -15.44 0.89 15.49
CA LEU A 383 -15.50 -0.29 14.62
C LEU A 383 -15.28 -1.61 15.38
N ALA A 384 -14.73 -1.57 16.60
CA ALA A 384 -14.22 -2.77 17.27
C ALA A 384 -14.18 -2.67 18.81
N GLU A 385 -15.04 -1.84 19.41
CA GLU A 385 -15.00 -1.48 20.85
C GLU A 385 -14.98 -2.70 21.79
N GLN A 386 -15.62 -3.80 21.39
CA GLN A 386 -15.69 -5.05 22.17
C GLN A 386 -14.73 -6.15 21.70
N ASP A 387 -13.83 -5.90 20.74
CA ASP A 387 -12.87 -6.89 20.26
C ASP A 387 -11.55 -6.81 21.07
N PRO A 388 -11.23 -7.81 21.91
CA PRO A 388 -9.96 -7.84 22.65
C PRO A 388 -8.75 -7.86 21.71
N LYS A 389 -8.91 -8.35 20.47
CA LYS A 389 -7.83 -8.37 19.49
C LYS A 389 -7.47 -6.97 19.01
N PHE A 390 -8.45 -6.09 18.89
CA PHE A 390 -8.24 -4.69 18.56
C PHE A 390 -7.43 -4.00 19.67
N TRP A 391 -7.87 -4.12 20.93
CA TRP A 391 -7.18 -3.50 22.06
C TRP A 391 -5.78 -4.06 22.31
N TYR A 392 -5.61 -5.38 22.15
CA TYR A 392 -4.29 -6.01 22.17
C TYR A 392 -3.37 -5.41 21.11
N LYS A 393 -3.85 -5.27 19.87
CA LYS A 393 -3.07 -4.66 18.78
C LYS A 393 -2.69 -3.21 19.09
N ARG A 394 -3.63 -2.40 19.59
CA ARG A 394 -3.34 -1.00 19.98
C ARG A 394 -2.34 -0.91 21.11
N PHE A 395 -2.39 -1.85 22.06
CA PHE A 395 -1.41 -1.97 23.12
C PHE A 395 -0.01 -2.27 22.57
N VAL A 396 0.10 -3.24 21.65
CA VAL A 396 1.38 -3.58 21.00
C VAL A 396 1.93 -2.39 20.22
N GLU A 397 1.10 -1.68 19.44
CA GLU A 397 1.49 -0.47 18.72
C GLU A 397 2.03 0.60 19.68
N LEU A 398 1.28 0.91 20.74
CA LEU A 398 1.69 1.90 21.75
C LEU A 398 3.00 1.52 22.48
N ALA A 399 3.13 0.26 22.91
CA ALA A 399 4.34 -0.21 23.56
C ALA A 399 5.55 -0.13 22.62
N SER A 400 5.35 -0.38 21.33
CA SER A 400 6.39 -0.27 20.32
C SER A 400 6.84 1.16 20.10
N ASP A 401 5.86 2.07 20.00
CA ASP A 401 6.10 3.48 19.76
C ASP A 401 6.87 4.13 20.93
N GLU A 402 6.48 3.79 22.16
CA GLU A 402 7.13 4.27 23.38
C GLU A 402 8.55 3.70 23.54
N THR A 403 8.71 2.39 23.32
CA THR A 403 9.97 1.72 23.66
C THR A 403 11.05 1.93 22.60
N PHE A 404 10.69 2.06 21.31
CA PHE A 404 11.66 2.11 20.20
C PHE A 404 11.45 3.31 19.26
N PHE A 405 10.32 3.42 18.57
CA PHE A 405 10.16 4.40 17.49
C PHE A 405 10.36 5.84 17.96
N GLY A 406 9.81 6.23 19.12
CA GLY A 406 9.88 7.60 19.60
C GLY A 406 11.33 8.10 19.72
N GLY A 407 12.20 7.32 20.37
CA GLY A 407 13.61 7.70 20.54
C GLY A 407 14.39 7.69 19.23
N ILE A 408 14.13 6.72 18.34
CA ILE A 408 14.83 6.63 17.06
C ILE A 408 14.40 7.75 16.11
N LEU A 409 13.12 8.12 16.07
CA LEU A 409 12.63 9.24 15.28
C LEU A 409 13.21 10.59 15.74
N VAL A 410 13.37 10.79 17.05
CA VAL A 410 14.06 11.97 17.61
C VAL A 410 15.51 12.01 17.12
N GLU A 411 16.21 10.87 17.15
CA GLU A 411 17.57 10.77 16.64
C GLU A 411 17.66 11.05 15.13
N ILE A 412 16.74 10.51 14.32
CA ILE A 412 16.69 10.79 12.87
C ILE A 412 16.57 12.29 12.64
N ALA A 413 15.61 12.93 13.32
CA ALA A 413 15.34 14.35 13.17
C ALA A 413 16.57 15.20 13.51
N GLU A 414 17.23 14.94 14.64
CA GLU A 414 18.43 15.67 15.02
C GLU A 414 19.60 15.45 14.04
N LYS A 415 19.82 14.21 13.60
CA LYS A 415 20.87 13.92 12.62
C LYS A 415 20.58 14.55 11.26
N LEU A 416 19.31 14.69 10.87
CA LEU A 416 18.92 15.39 9.64
C LEU A 416 19.23 16.88 9.75
N GLU A 417 18.95 17.51 10.90
CA GLU A 417 19.31 18.92 11.16
C GLU A 417 20.82 19.14 11.11
N LEU A 418 21.60 18.16 11.58
CA LEU A 418 23.05 18.17 11.52
C LEU A 418 23.62 17.81 10.13
N GLY A 419 22.77 17.51 9.14
CA GLY A 419 23.15 17.22 7.76
C GLY A 419 23.79 15.85 7.55
N TRP A 420 23.47 14.86 8.39
CA TRP A 420 24.03 13.52 8.25
C TRP A 420 23.31 12.75 7.15
N PRO A 421 24.03 12.09 6.24
CA PRO A 421 23.46 11.08 5.36
C PRO A 421 22.88 9.94 6.18
N GLN A 422 21.60 9.62 5.91
CA GLN A 422 20.85 8.63 6.68
C GLN A 422 20.02 7.72 5.78
N TYR A 423 19.95 6.45 6.15
CA TYR A 423 19.11 5.45 5.50
C TYR A 423 18.29 4.73 6.57
N MET A 424 17.07 4.33 6.23
CA MET A 424 16.20 3.59 7.15
C MET A 424 15.70 2.27 6.57
N TYR A 425 15.59 1.25 7.42
CA TYR A 425 14.87 0.02 7.10
C TYR A 425 13.82 -0.34 8.15
N PHE A 426 12.77 -1.02 7.66
CA PHE A 426 11.76 -1.66 8.48
C PHE A 426 11.78 -3.17 8.20
N MET A 427 12.06 -3.97 9.22
CA MET A 427 12.05 -5.42 9.14
C MET A 427 10.68 -5.94 9.57
N ASP A 428 9.83 -6.26 8.60
CA ASP A 428 8.44 -6.72 8.82
C ASP A 428 8.22 -8.16 8.32
N TYR A 429 9.25 -8.99 8.44
CA TYR A 429 9.22 -10.38 7.99
C TYR A 429 9.68 -11.36 9.09
N ILE A 430 8.93 -12.44 9.28
CA ILE A 430 9.18 -13.53 10.24
C ILE A 430 9.06 -14.89 9.56
N HIS A 431 10.03 -15.77 9.82
CA HIS A 431 10.03 -17.16 9.36
C HIS A 431 8.83 -17.95 9.87
N VAL A 432 8.27 -18.82 9.02
CA VAL A 432 6.95 -19.45 9.20
C VAL A 432 6.90 -20.33 10.45
N ASP A 433 7.92 -21.15 10.71
CA ASP A 433 7.94 -22.07 11.86
C ASP A 433 8.05 -21.34 13.21
N HIS A 434 8.49 -20.09 13.19
CA HIS A 434 8.56 -19.24 14.38
C HIS A 434 7.30 -18.38 14.59
N ARG A 435 6.34 -18.38 13.66
CA ARG A 435 5.05 -17.68 13.85
C ARG A 435 4.18 -18.35 14.91
N ASP A 436 4.16 -19.68 14.93
CA ASP A 436 3.33 -20.48 15.85
C ASP A 436 3.88 -20.44 17.29
N LEU A 437 5.20 -20.34 17.47
CA LEU A 437 5.87 -20.17 18.77
C LEU A 437 5.52 -18.84 19.44
N VAL A 438 5.18 -17.83 18.65
CA VAL A 438 5.03 -16.44 19.10
C VAL A 438 3.54 -16.03 19.16
N GLY A 439 2.67 -16.75 18.44
CA GLY A 439 1.22 -16.54 18.44
C GLY A 439 0.74 -15.26 17.76
N ILE A 440 1.63 -14.36 17.32
CA ILE A 440 1.27 -13.07 16.70
C ILE A 440 1.22 -13.22 15.18
N PRO A 441 0.06 -13.15 14.51
CA PRO A 441 -0.04 -13.46 13.08
C PRO A 441 0.50 -12.34 12.16
N THR A 442 0.90 -11.18 12.68
CA THR A 442 0.97 -9.94 11.86
C THR A 442 2.17 -9.03 12.09
N TYR A 443 3.08 -9.31 13.03
CA TYR A 443 4.18 -8.39 13.37
C TYR A 443 5.50 -9.12 13.64
N THR A 444 6.62 -8.48 13.31
CA THR A 444 7.97 -9.03 13.51
C THR A 444 8.52 -8.66 14.89
N PRO A 445 8.95 -9.63 15.71
CA PRO A 445 9.48 -9.34 17.04
C PRO A 445 10.84 -8.66 17.02
N HIS A 446 11.18 -8.03 18.14
CA HIS A 446 12.49 -7.44 18.38
C HIS A 446 13.60 -8.48 18.21
N ALA A 447 14.70 -8.08 17.56
CA ALA A 447 15.88 -8.89 17.29
C ALA A 447 15.69 -10.06 16.29
N TYR A 448 14.56 -10.14 15.59
CA TYR A 448 14.34 -11.18 14.58
C TYR A 448 15.05 -10.90 13.24
N GLU A 449 15.65 -9.72 13.05
CA GLU A 449 16.58 -9.48 11.95
C GLU A 449 17.84 -10.36 12.04
N TYR A 450 18.17 -10.87 13.24
CA TYR A 450 19.31 -11.77 13.45
C TYR A 450 19.20 -13.06 12.66
N GLN A 451 18.00 -13.59 12.41
CA GLN A 451 17.85 -14.85 11.69
C GLN A 451 18.33 -14.73 10.23
N TYR A 452 18.36 -13.50 9.69
CA TYR A 452 18.82 -13.18 8.35
C TYR A 452 20.28 -12.68 8.35
N LEU A 453 20.70 -11.94 9.37
CA LEU A 453 22.05 -11.36 9.42
C LEU A 453 23.10 -12.25 10.10
N MET A 454 22.68 -13.06 11.08
CA MET A 454 23.55 -13.79 12.02
C MET A 454 23.12 -15.25 12.24
N ASP A 455 22.08 -15.72 11.54
CA ASP A 455 21.43 -17.04 11.59
C ASP A 455 21.13 -17.52 13.01
N CYS A 456 20.69 -16.59 13.86
CA CYS A 456 20.19 -16.87 15.19
C CYS A 456 18.89 -16.09 15.44
N ILE A 457 18.03 -16.64 16.29
CA ILE A 457 16.95 -15.91 16.98
C ILE A 457 17.44 -15.81 18.42
N PRO A 458 17.16 -14.75 19.20
CA PRO A 458 17.82 -14.54 20.49
C PRO A 458 17.97 -15.85 21.27
N TYR A 459 19.23 -16.26 21.47
CA TYR A 459 19.69 -17.44 22.20
C TYR A 459 19.59 -18.82 21.52
N PHE A 460 19.03 -18.94 20.30
CA PHE A 460 18.93 -20.22 19.58
C PHE A 460 19.45 -20.13 18.14
N PRO A 461 20.30 -21.10 17.71
CA PRO A 461 20.70 -21.21 16.31
C PRO A 461 19.47 -21.51 15.45
N VAL A 462 19.40 -20.89 14.28
CA VAL A 462 18.33 -21.13 13.31
C VAL A 462 18.83 -22.12 12.26
N ASP A 463 18.13 -23.23 12.12
CA ASP A 463 18.36 -24.12 10.98
C ASP A 463 17.71 -23.49 9.74
N LYS A 464 18.54 -23.15 8.75
CA LYS A 464 18.09 -22.60 7.47
C LYS A 464 17.58 -23.65 6.50
N SER A 465 17.62 -24.94 6.85
CA SER A 465 17.09 -26.01 5.99
C SER A 465 15.59 -25.87 5.71
N SER A 466 14.85 -25.21 6.60
CA SER A 466 13.42 -24.90 6.45
C SER A 466 13.15 -23.57 5.72
N PHE A 467 14.17 -22.77 5.41
CA PHE A 467 13.99 -21.45 4.80
C PHE A 467 13.53 -21.59 3.35
N SER A 468 12.56 -20.77 2.95
CA SER A 468 12.13 -20.68 1.56
C SER A 468 13.16 -19.97 0.68
N SER A 469 13.07 -20.14 -0.64
CA SER A 469 13.94 -19.45 -1.60
C SER A 469 13.89 -17.92 -1.45
N GLU A 470 12.71 -17.37 -1.11
CA GLU A 470 12.52 -15.95 -0.86
C GLU A 470 13.22 -15.49 0.44
N GLU A 471 13.25 -16.34 1.47
CA GLU A 471 13.93 -16.05 2.74
C GLU A 471 15.46 -16.08 2.58
N LEU A 472 15.96 -17.00 1.77
CA LEU A 472 17.37 -17.04 1.38
C LEU A 472 17.72 -15.82 0.52
N GLU A 473 16.84 -15.38 -0.38
CA GLU A 473 17.03 -14.15 -1.13
C GLU A 473 16.99 -12.90 -0.24
N LEU A 474 16.07 -12.82 0.72
CA LEU A 474 16.03 -11.73 1.71
C LEU A 474 17.31 -11.66 2.53
N THR A 475 17.79 -12.82 3.01
CA THR A 475 19.08 -12.94 3.70
C THR A 475 20.20 -12.36 2.84
N GLU A 476 20.29 -12.80 1.59
CA GLU A 476 21.31 -12.37 0.64
C GLU A 476 21.26 -10.86 0.36
N GLN A 477 20.05 -10.31 0.15
CA GLN A 477 19.84 -8.88 -0.09
C GLN A 477 20.24 -8.03 1.13
N LEU A 478 19.85 -8.46 2.33
CA LEU A 478 20.11 -7.74 3.57
C LEU A 478 21.60 -7.75 3.92
N VAL A 479 22.23 -8.92 3.90
CA VAL A 479 23.68 -9.09 4.13
C VAL A 479 24.49 -8.29 3.10
N SER A 480 24.10 -8.34 1.83
CA SER A 480 24.78 -7.58 0.78
C SER A 480 24.61 -6.08 0.93
N SER A 481 23.43 -5.60 1.35
CA SER A 481 23.18 -4.17 1.61
C SER A 481 24.00 -3.67 2.82
N PHE A 482 24.08 -4.46 3.90
CA PHE A 482 24.90 -4.13 5.07
C PHE A 482 26.39 -4.11 4.72
N ALA A 483 26.88 -5.14 4.02
CA ALA A 483 28.27 -5.18 3.56
C ALA A 483 28.60 -4.02 2.61
N GLN A 484 27.65 -3.62 1.75
CA GLN A 484 27.81 -2.48 0.85
C GLN A 484 27.85 -1.15 1.60
N PHE A 485 27.02 -0.99 2.63
CA PHE A 485 27.07 0.17 3.53
C PHE A 485 28.42 0.27 4.24
N VAL A 486 28.91 -0.83 4.83
CA VAL A 486 30.24 -0.89 5.48
C VAL A 486 31.37 -0.53 4.51
N LYS A 487 31.21 -0.84 3.22
CA LYS A 487 32.19 -0.49 2.20
C LYS A 487 32.13 0.98 1.80
N THR A 488 30.93 1.55 1.65
CA THR A 488 30.74 2.78 0.86
C THR A 488 29.95 3.88 1.56
N GLY A 489 29.27 3.58 2.67
CA GLY A 489 28.35 4.49 3.34
C GLY A 489 26.97 4.55 2.66
N ASN A 490 26.75 3.77 1.60
CA ASN A 490 25.47 3.66 0.91
C ASN A 490 25.05 2.18 0.85
N PRO A 491 23.86 1.80 1.33
CA PRO A 491 23.41 0.41 1.35
C PRO A 491 22.87 -0.08 -0.01
N THR A 492 22.79 0.79 -1.03
CA THR A 492 22.27 0.44 -2.37
C THR A 492 23.17 -0.56 -3.09
N THR A 493 22.58 -1.66 -3.53
CA THR A 493 23.20 -2.69 -4.37
C THR A 493 22.55 -2.70 -5.76
N GLN A 494 23.06 -3.51 -6.69
CA GLN A 494 22.43 -3.69 -8.01
C GLN A 494 21.00 -4.24 -7.92
N LYS A 495 20.71 -5.06 -6.90
CA LYS A 495 19.42 -5.70 -6.71
C LYS A 495 18.47 -4.91 -5.81
N GLN A 496 19.00 -4.15 -4.84
CA GLN A 496 18.21 -3.43 -3.86
C GLN A 496 18.61 -1.95 -3.83
N LYS A 497 17.66 -1.07 -4.16
CA LYS A 497 17.84 0.39 -4.08
C LYS A 497 17.38 0.91 -2.72
N TRP A 498 18.22 1.73 -2.10
CA TRP A 498 17.91 2.42 -0.85
C TRP A 498 17.89 3.93 -1.09
N ASN A 499 16.84 4.60 -0.61
CA ASN A 499 16.75 6.05 -0.68
C ASN A 499 17.31 6.64 0.62
N GLU A 500 18.14 7.67 0.46
CA GLU A 500 18.58 8.50 1.57
C GLU A 500 17.40 9.34 2.09
N ILE A 501 17.28 9.50 3.40
CA ILE A 501 16.26 10.33 4.02
C ILE A 501 16.71 11.79 3.92
N LYS A 502 15.90 12.64 3.27
CA LYS A 502 16.21 14.06 3.09
C LYS A 502 15.36 14.99 3.93
N ASN A 503 14.21 14.53 4.40
CA ASN A 503 13.31 15.30 5.27
C ASN A 503 12.44 14.36 6.11
N ALA A 504 11.83 14.90 7.18
CA ALA A 504 10.98 14.13 8.09
C ALA A 504 9.69 13.59 7.45
N GLU A 505 9.19 14.21 6.36
CA GLU A 505 7.98 13.78 5.66
C GLU A 505 8.19 12.46 4.87
N GLU A 506 9.42 12.16 4.44
CA GLU A 506 9.76 10.90 3.74
C GLU A 506 9.68 9.66 4.65
N ILE A 507 9.70 9.83 5.98
CA ILE A 507 9.59 8.73 6.95
C ILE A 507 8.21 8.07 6.88
N GLU A 508 7.14 8.87 6.74
CA GLU A 508 5.76 8.37 6.57
C GLU A 508 5.59 7.64 5.23
N TYR A 509 6.29 8.09 4.20
CA TYR A 509 6.28 7.49 2.86
C TYR A 509 7.04 6.14 2.81
N LEU A 510 8.20 6.05 3.47
CA LEU A 510 8.99 4.82 3.60
C LEU A 510 8.23 3.74 4.39
N HIS A 511 7.52 4.11 5.45
CA HIS A 511 6.64 3.21 6.22
C HIS A 511 5.52 2.60 5.35
N LYS A 512 4.97 3.40 4.41
CA LYS A 512 3.91 2.97 3.49
C LYS A 512 4.43 2.06 2.37
N ILE A 513 5.65 2.30 1.86
CA ILE A 513 6.28 1.50 0.81
C ILE A 513 6.77 0.15 1.34
N LEU A 514 7.39 0.07 2.52
CA LEU A 514 7.93 -1.19 3.06
C LEU A 514 6.81 -2.18 3.44
N LYS A 515 5.69 -1.69 4.01
CA LYS A 515 4.45 -2.47 4.20
C LYS A 515 3.86 -2.98 2.88
N THR A 516 4.11 -2.27 1.79
CA THR A 516 3.61 -2.61 0.46
C THR A 516 4.53 -3.64 -0.20
N ALA A 517 5.86 -3.47 -0.11
CA ALA A 517 6.86 -4.37 -0.70
C ALA A 517 6.88 -5.77 -0.05
N VAL A 518 6.76 -5.87 1.28
CA VAL A 518 6.75 -7.17 2.00
C VAL A 518 5.40 -7.90 1.86
N LYS A 519 4.29 -7.16 1.73
CA LYS A 519 2.99 -7.75 1.37
C LYS A 519 3.05 -8.46 0.02
N TYR A 520 3.81 -7.93 -0.95
CA TYR A 520 3.93 -8.53 -2.27
C TYR A 520 4.89 -9.74 -2.30
N SER A 521 5.89 -9.81 -1.42
CA SER A 521 6.78 -11.00 -1.32
C SER A 521 6.16 -12.15 -0.49
N ALA A 522 5.35 -11.85 0.54
CA ALA A 522 4.62 -12.86 1.31
C ALA A 522 3.54 -13.59 0.51
N ILE A 523 3.05 -13.00 -0.60
CA ILE A 523 2.04 -13.61 -1.47
C ILE A 523 2.63 -14.77 -2.31
N GLY A 524 3.95 -14.81 -2.52
CA GLY A 524 4.62 -15.89 -3.25
C GLY A 524 4.67 -17.22 -2.49
N GLY A 525 5.02 -17.19 -1.19
CA GLY A 525 5.27 -18.41 -0.39
C GLY A 525 4.03 -19.09 0.21
N ILE A 526 2.92 -18.36 0.39
CA ILE A 526 1.71 -18.89 1.05
C ILE A 526 0.95 -19.90 0.17
N GLY A 527 1.24 -19.95 -1.14
CA GLY A 527 0.57 -20.83 -2.10
C GLY A 527 0.74 -22.32 -1.81
N GLY A 528 1.93 -22.77 -1.40
CA GLY A 528 2.25 -24.20 -1.25
C GLY A 528 1.70 -24.84 0.02
N SER A 529 1.94 -24.21 1.17
CA SER A 529 1.58 -24.77 2.49
C SER A 529 0.07 -24.73 2.76
N SER A 530 -0.61 -23.72 2.20
CA SER A 530 -2.07 -23.59 2.28
C SER A 530 -2.77 -24.71 1.49
N LEU A 531 -2.27 -25.06 0.30
CA LEU A 531 -2.85 -26.13 -0.53
C LEU A 531 -2.86 -27.49 0.18
N TYR A 532 -1.82 -27.79 0.97
CA TYR A 532 -1.73 -29.03 1.74
C TYR A 532 -2.66 -29.05 2.97
N PHE A 533 -2.76 -27.93 3.68
CA PHE A 533 -3.63 -27.79 4.85
C PHE A 533 -5.12 -27.83 4.49
N PHE A 534 -5.52 -27.24 3.35
CA PHE A 534 -6.92 -27.16 2.94
C PHE A 534 -7.43 -28.40 2.21
N TYR A 535 -6.57 -29.20 1.55
CA TYR A 535 -6.92 -30.54 1.03
C TYR A 535 -7.44 -31.47 2.14
N LYS A 536 -6.96 -31.29 3.37
CA LYS A 536 -7.31 -32.14 4.51
C LYS A 536 -8.66 -31.78 5.17
N ASN A 537 -9.19 -30.57 4.97
CA ASN A 537 -10.28 -30.02 5.79
C ASN A 537 -11.62 -29.75 5.05
N ASN A 538 -11.80 -30.20 3.80
CA ASN A 538 -13.11 -30.18 3.10
C ASN A 538 -13.83 -28.80 3.02
N TYR A 539 -13.10 -27.68 2.99
CA TYR A 539 -13.68 -26.37 2.68
C TYR A 539 -13.94 -26.21 1.17
N SER A 540 -15.07 -25.60 0.78
CA SER A 540 -15.40 -25.38 -0.64
C SER A 540 -14.32 -24.51 -1.32
N LEU A 541 -13.56 -25.11 -2.22
CA LEU A 541 -12.34 -24.57 -2.81
C LEU A 541 -12.61 -23.30 -3.65
N GLU A 542 -13.81 -23.10 -4.18
CA GLU A 542 -14.10 -22.05 -5.16
C GLU A 542 -14.06 -20.62 -4.63
N ASN A 543 -14.04 -20.43 -3.30
CA ASN A 543 -14.19 -19.14 -2.64
C ASN A 543 -12.89 -18.55 -2.05
N ILE A 544 -11.75 -19.20 -2.26
CA ILE A 544 -10.46 -18.87 -1.64
C ILE A 544 -9.71 -17.81 -2.47
N GLY A 545 -9.14 -16.79 -1.82
CA GLY A 545 -8.41 -15.68 -2.48
C GLY A 545 -7.30 -16.15 -3.45
N LEU A 546 -6.57 -17.20 -3.09
CA LEU A 546 -5.54 -17.82 -3.95
C LEU A 546 -6.12 -18.46 -5.22
N ILE A 547 -7.30 -19.07 -5.15
CA ILE A 547 -7.95 -19.70 -6.31
C ILE A 547 -8.49 -18.63 -7.27
N ARG A 548 -9.03 -17.53 -6.72
CA ARG A 548 -9.45 -16.36 -7.51
C ARG A 548 -8.28 -15.71 -8.24
N PHE A 549 -7.14 -15.55 -7.54
CA PHE A 549 -5.88 -15.08 -8.12
C PHE A 549 -5.36 -16.03 -9.20
N GLY A 550 -5.35 -17.34 -8.94
CA GLY A 550 -4.95 -18.37 -9.90
C GLY A 550 -5.81 -18.39 -11.15
N ARG A 551 -7.15 -18.29 -11.01
CA ARG A 551 -8.09 -18.16 -12.13
C ARG A 551 -7.80 -16.90 -12.95
N ALA A 552 -7.58 -15.76 -12.30
CA ALA A 552 -7.24 -14.52 -12.97
C ALA A 552 -5.90 -14.62 -13.72
N GLY A 553 -4.88 -15.23 -13.11
CA GLY A 553 -3.57 -15.41 -13.73
C GLY A 553 -3.57 -16.40 -14.90
N PHE A 554 -4.29 -17.50 -14.78
CA PHE A 554 -4.48 -18.45 -15.87
C PHE A 554 -5.19 -17.78 -17.06
N THR A 555 -6.28 -17.07 -16.80
CA THR A 555 -7.02 -16.33 -17.85
C THR A 555 -6.15 -15.26 -18.50
N ALA A 556 -5.45 -14.43 -17.71
CA ALA A 556 -4.57 -13.38 -18.23
C ALA A 556 -3.44 -13.96 -19.10
N SER A 557 -2.78 -15.01 -18.64
CA SER A 557 -1.73 -15.70 -19.39
C SER A 557 -2.27 -16.32 -20.67
N SER A 558 -3.43 -16.97 -20.61
CA SER A 558 -4.10 -17.55 -21.77
C SER A 558 -4.48 -16.50 -22.82
N VAL A 559 -4.94 -15.32 -22.39
CA VAL A 559 -5.23 -14.20 -23.30
C VAL A 559 -3.93 -13.68 -23.94
N ILE A 560 -2.89 -13.43 -23.14
CA ILE A 560 -1.58 -12.97 -23.64
C ILE A 560 -1.01 -13.93 -24.69
N ILE A 561 -1.01 -15.24 -24.39
CA ILE A 561 -0.50 -16.28 -25.30
C ILE A 561 -1.33 -16.31 -26.58
N ASP A 562 -2.67 -16.23 -26.48
CA ASP A 562 -3.56 -16.27 -27.63
C ASP A 562 -3.32 -15.09 -28.57
N TYR A 563 -3.13 -13.87 -28.04
CA TYR A 563 -2.76 -12.69 -28.84
C TYR A 563 -1.37 -12.83 -29.49
N LYS A 564 -0.35 -13.24 -28.72
CA LYS A 564 1.03 -13.37 -29.26
C LYS A 564 1.11 -14.47 -30.32
N TRP A 565 0.41 -15.59 -30.13
CA TRP A 565 0.44 -16.71 -31.08
C TRP A 565 -0.43 -16.46 -32.30
N SER A 566 -1.69 -16.01 -32.12
CA SER A 566 -2.64 -15.84 -33.23
C SER A 566 -2.22 -14.75 -34.21
N LEU A 567 -1.43 -13.79 -33.76
CA LEU A 567 -0.96 -12.65 -34.56
C LEU A 567 0.53 -12.76 -34.95
N PHE A 568 1.20 -13.86 -34.59
CA PHE A 568 2.63 -14.03 -34.86
C PHE A 568 2.92 -14.04 -36.37
N GLY A 569 3.85 -13.18 -36.81
CA GLY A 569 4.33 -13.15 -38.19
C GLY A 569 3.37 -12.54 -39.22
N LEU A 570 2.26 -11.93 -38.78
CA LEU A 570 1.30 -11.27 -39.66
C LEU A 570 1.52 -9.75 -39.66
N SER A 571 1.53 -9.13 -40.84
CA SER A 571 1.57 -7.67 -40.98
C SER A 571 0.21 -7.02 -40.69
N THR A 572 0.22 -5.84 -40.08
CA THR A 572 -0.98 -5.10 -39.63
C THR A 572 -1.93 -4.70 -40.75
N ASP A 573 -1.43 -4.61 -41.98
CA ASP A 573 -2.15 -4.11 -43.17
C ASP A 573 -2.82 -5.23 -44.00
N ASN A 574 -2.76 -6.48 -43.53
CA ASN A 574 -3.32 -7.64 -44.24
C ASN A 574 -4.75 -7.94 -43.75
N ASP A 575 -5.72 -8.15 -44.67
CA ASP A 575 -7.08 -8.59 -44.34
C ASP A 575 -7.10 -9.88 -43.48
N THR A 576 -6.08 -10.71 -43.66
CA THR A 576 -5.84 -11.93 -42.86
C THR A 576 -5.55 -11.59 -41.39
N TYR A 577 -4.80 -10.52 -41.11
CA TYR A 577 -4.50 -10.05 -39.76
C TYR A 577 -5.77 -9.57 -39.06
N GLN A 578 -6.59 -8.75 -39.74
CA GLN A 578 -7.85 -8.24 -39.20
C GLN A 578 -8.84 -9.36 -38.87
N THR A 579 -8.93 -10.37 -39.74
CA THR A 579 -9.78 -11.55 -39.52
C THR A 579 -9.31 -12.36 -38.29
N LYS A 580 -8.00 -12.59 -38.16
CA LYS A 580 -7.41 -13.31 -37.01
C LYS A 580 -7.52 -12.52 -35.71
N LEU A 581 -7.40 -11.19 -35.77
CA LEU A 581 -7.56 -10.28 -34.64
C LEU A 581 -8.97 -10.34 -34.07
N LYS A 582 -10.01 -10.21 -34.91
CA LYS A 582 -11.41 -10.35 -34.47
C LYS A 582 -11.68 -11.71 -33.82
N ALA A 583 -11.21 -12.79 -34.43
CA ALA A 583 -11.36 -14.13 -33.84
C ALA A 583 -10.64 -14.26 -32.48
N CYS A 584 -9.49 -13.62 -32.31
CA CYS A 584 -8.77 -13.56 -31.02
C CYS A 584 -9.52 -12.72 -29.98
N HIS A 585 -10.10 -11.59 -30.39
CA HIS A 585 -10.94 -10.75 -29.53
C HIS A 585 -12.14 -11.53 -28.99
N SER A 586 -12.89 -12.25 -29.84
CA SER A 586 -14.04 -13.04 -29.41
C SER A 586 -13.66 -14.10 -28.37
N ARG A 587 -12.57 -14.85 -28.59
CA ARG A 587 -12.10 -15.87 -27.63
C ARG A 587 -11.65 -15.25 -26.31
N SER A 588 -10.93 -14.14 -26.38
CA SER A 588 -10.42 -13.44 -25.20
C SER A 588 -11.56 -12.82 -24.38
N ALA A 589 -12.54 -12.21 -25.04
CA ALA A 589 -13.75 -11.70 -24.41
C ALA A 589 -14.52 -12.79 -23.67
N GLN A 590 -14.64 -13.98 -24.27
CA GLN A 590 -15.30 -15.12 -23.63
C GLN A 590 -14.54 -15.59 -22.38
N LYS A 591 -13.20 -15.70 -22.45
CA LYS A 591 -12.37 -16.05 -21.28
C LYS A 591 -12.52 -15.03 -20.14
N LEU A 592 -12.60 -13.73 -20.45
CA LEU A 592 -12.84 -12.68 -19.46
C LEU A 592 -14.25 -12.75 -18.87
N LEU A 593 -15.26 -13.06 -19.69
CA LEU A 593 -16.63 -13.28 -19.23
C LEU A 593 -16.71 -14.44 -18.23
N ASP A 594 -16.05 -15.56 -18.55
CA ASP A 594 -16.00 -16.74 -17.68
C ASP A 594 -15.27 -16.43 -16.37
N LEU A 595 -14.15 -15.70 -16.44
CA LEU A 595 -13.47 -15.19 -15.24
C LEU A 595 -14.38 -14.32 -14.38
N ALA A 596 -15.08 -13.37 -15.01
CA ALA A 596 -15.99 -12.46 -14.30
C ALA A 596 -17.13 -13.20 -13.62
N ARG A 597 -17.73 -14.21 -14.28
CA ARG A 597 -18.76 -15.06 -13.69
C ARG A 597 -18.23 -15.91 -12.54
N ASN A 598 -17.06 -16.52 -12.70
CA ASN A 598 -16.48 -17.43 -11.72
C ASN A 598 -15.95 -16.70 -10.47
N ASN A 599 -15.46 -15.47 -10.62
CA ASN A 599 -14.98 -14.68 -9.49
C ASN A 599 -16.09 -13.76 -8.91
N GLY A 600 -17.06 -13.30 -9.68
CA GLY A 600 -18.13 -12.43 -9.15
C GLY A 600 -17.62 -11.05 -8.68
N GLY A 601 -18.50 -10.28 -8.03
CA GLY A 601 -18.16 -9.02 -7.37
C GLY A 601 -17.45 -8.01 -8.27
N VAL A 602 -16.23 -7.62 -7.90
CA VAL A 602 -15.42 -6.61 -8.62
C VAL A 602 -15.18 -6.98 -10.08
N PHE A 603 -14.96 -8.27 -10.39
CA PHE A 603 -14.72 -8.71 -11.77
C PHE A 603 -15.97 -8.54 -12.65
N ILE A 604 -17.17 -8.75 -12.09
CA ILE A 604 -18.43 -8.45 -12.80
C ILE A 604 -18.55 -6.95 -13.03
N LYS A 605 -18.29 -6.12 -12.00
CA LYS A 605 -18.40 -4.66 -12.12
C LYS A 605 -17.46 -4.09 -13.19
N ILE A 606 -16.20 -4.55 -13.24
CA ILE A 606 -15.27 -4.12 -14.29
C ILE A 606 -15.71 -4.64 -15.66
N GLY A 607 -16.19 -5.88 -15.75
CA GLY A 607 -16.78 -6.41 -16.98
C GLY A 607 -17.98 -5.59 -17.47
N GLN A 608 -18.84 -5.11 -16.56
CA GLN A 608 -19.96 -4.20 -16.86
C GLN A 608 -19.47 -2.85 -17.40
N HIS A 609 -18.39 -2.30 -16.86
CA HIS A 609 -17.80 -1.06 -17.39
C HIS A 609 -17.23 -1.26 -18.79
N VAL A 610 -16.53 -2.36 -19.05
CA VAL A 610 -16.01 -2.70 -20.39
C VAL A 610 -17.17 -2.88 -21.37
N ALA A 611 -18.24 -3.55 -20.98
CA ALA A 611 -19.43 -3.75 -21.80
C ALA A 611 -20.16 -2.46 -22.20
N ALA A 612 -20.06 -1.42 -21.37
CA ALA A 612 -20.69 -0.13 -21.63
C ALA A 612 -19.97 0.71 -22.70
N LEU A 613 -18.71 0.41 -23.03
CA LEU A 613 -17.87 1.19 -23.94
C LEU A 613 -18.01 0.77 -25.42
N GLN A 614 -19.25 0.60 -25.90
CA GLN A 614 -19.59 0.04 -27.22
C GLN A 614 -19.00 0.80 -28.44
N TYR A 615 -18.71 2.09 -28.28
CA TYR A 615 -18.16 2.93 -29.34
C TYR A 615 -16.63 3.08 -29.28
N LEU A 616 -16.01 2.62 -28.19
CA LEU A 616 -14.59 2.80 -27.91
C LEU A 616 -13.82 1.49 -27.98
N LEU A 617 -14.48 0.37 -27.64
CA LEU A 617 -13.88 -0.96 -27.61
C LEU A 617 -14.47 -1.85 -28.72
N PRO A 618 -13.74 -2.89 -29.17
CA PRO A 618 -14.21 -3.80 -30.19
C PRO A 618 -15.54 -4.48 -29.83
N ASP A 619 -16.41 -4.66 -30.83
CA ASP A 619 -17.73 -5.27 -30.67
C ASP A 619 -17.66 -6.65 -30.00
N GLU A 620 -16.60 -7.42 -30.27
CA GLU A 620 -16.41 -8.74 -29.69
C GLU A 620 -16.34 -8.70 -28.16
N TYR A 621 -15.69 -7.69 -27.57
CA TYR A 621 -15.61 -7.53 -26.10
C TYR A 621 -16.91 -6.99 -25.53
N THR A 622 -17.47 -5.95 -26.15
CA THR A 622 -18.62 -5.23 -25.60
C THR A 622 -19.91 -6.05 -25.71
N SER A 623 -20.12 -6.75 -26.82
CA SER A 623 -21.26 -7.66 -26.99
C SER A 623 -21.19 -8.87 -26.05
N THR A 624 -20.02 -9.50 -25.91
CA THR A 624 -19.83 -10.67 -25.05
C THR A 624 -20.05 -10.33 -23.57
N LEU A 625 -19.46 -9.23 -23.09
CA LEU A 625 -19.56 -8.83 -21.67
C LEU A 625 -20.90 -8.17 -21.31
N SER A 626 -21.70 -7.74 -22.29
CA SER A 626 -23.03 -7.14 -22.04
C SER A 626 -23.98 -8.03 -21.23
N VAL A 627 -23.76 -9.35 -21.24
CA VAL A 627 -24.55 -10.30 -20.43
C VAL A 627 -24.39 -10.04 -18.92
N LEU A 628 -23.28 -9.43 -18.50
CA LEU A 628 -23.04 -9.09 -17.09
C LEU A 628 -23.96 -7.97 -16.56
N HIS A 629 -24.63 -7.20 -17.42
CA HIS A 629 -25.61 -6.20 -17.00
C HIS A 629 -26.98 -6.79 -16.59
N SER A 630 -27.29 -8.04 -16.98
CA SER A 630 -28.63 -8.60 -16.79
C SER A 630 -28.68 -9.91 -15.97
N ARG A 631 -27.55 -10.58 -15.73
CA ARG A 631 -27.48 -11.85 -14.97
C ARG A 631 -26.30 -11.88 -14.01
N ALA A 632 -26.44 -11.24 -12.85
CA ALA A 632 -25.50 -11.39 -11.74
C ALA A 632 -25.89 -12.59 -10.84
N PRO A 633 -24.92 -13.25 -10.19
CA PRO A 633 -25.19 -14.37 -9.29
C PRO A 633 -25.99 -13.93 -8.05
N GLU A 634 -26.94 -14.77 -7.63
CA GLU A 634 -27.78 -14.56 -6.43
C GLU A 634 -27.10 -15.15 -5.19
N SER A 635 -27.20 -14.46 -4.04
CA SER A 635 -26.84 -14.99 -2.73
C SER A 635 -28.00 -15.79 -2.14
N ASP A 636 -27.65 -16.83 -1.37
CA ASP A 636 -28.62 -17.67 -0.68
C ASP A 636 -29.42 -16.87 0.36
N LEU A 637 -30.70 -17.22 0.52
CA LEU A 637 -31.63 -16.50 1.42
C LEU A 637 -31.12 -16.43 2.88
N GLU A 638 -30.45 -17.48 3.36
CA GLU A 638 -29.89 -17.50 4.71
C GLU A 638 -28.74 -16.49 4.88
N GLU A 639 -27.92 -16.29 3.85
CA GLU A 639 -26.89 -15.26 3.85
C GLU A 639 -27.51 -13.85 3.89
N ILE A 640 -28.61 -13.66 3.16
CA ILE A 640 -29.36 -12.39 3.12
C ILE A 640 -30.02 -12.07 4.45
N LYS A 641 -30.68 -13.05 5.08
CA LYS A 641 -31.22 -12.92 6.44
C LYS A 641 -30.15 -12.52 7.43
N MET A 642 -28.98 -13.16 7.35
CA MET A 642 -27.85 -12.85 8.23
C MET A 642 -27.36 -11.41 8.05
N VAL A 643 -27.23 -10.91 6.81
CA VAL A 643 -26.85 -9.51 6.55
C VAL A 643 -27.89 -8.56 7.13
N CYS A 644 -29.18 -8.80 6.88
CA CYS A 644 -30.26 -7.96 7.43
C CYS A 644 -30.28 -7.97 8.95
N LYS A 645 -30.17 -9.14 9.59
CA LYS A 645 -30.14 -9.27 11.05
C LYS A 645 -28.96 -8.52 11.67
N ASN A 646 -27.77 -8.68 11.10
CA ASN A 646 -26.57 -8.04 11.60
C ASN A 646 -26.60 -6.51 11.42
N SER A 647 -27.17 -6.03 10.30
CA SER A 647 -27.18 -4.60 9.97
C SER A 647 -28.33 -3.84 10.64
N LEU A 648 -29.54 -4.41 10.65
CA LEU A 648 -30.73 -3.77 11.21
C LEU A 648 -30.95 -4.08 12.71
N HIS A 649 -30.17 -5.01 13.27
CA HIS A 649 -30.31 -5.54 14.64
C HIS A 649 -31.72 -6.08 14.95
N LYS A 650 -32.43 -6.55 13.93
CA LYS A 650 -33.80 -7.07 13.98
C LYS A 650 -33.96 -8.22 13.00
N GLU A 651 -34.83 -9.17 13.31
CA GLU A 651 -35.19 -10.21 12.36
C GLU A 651 -36.04 -9.62 11.21
N LEU A 652 -35.99 -10.24 10.02
CA LEU A 652 -36.79 -9.78 8.88
C LEU A 652 -38.29 -9.72 9.23
N ASP A 653 -38.81 -10.69 9.98
CA ASP A 653 -40.22 -10.78 10.38
C ASP A 653 -40.64 -9.70 11.41
N GLU A 654 -39.66 -9.06 12.06
CA GLU A 654 -39.91 -7.91 12.95
C GLU A 654 -40.04 -6.60 12.16
N VAL A 655 -39.41 -6.52 10.99
CA VAL A 655 -39.36 -5.33 10.14
C VAL A 655 -40.42 -5.38 9.03
N PHE A 656 -40.61 -6.55 8.42
CA PHE A 656 -41.48 -6.75 7.27
C PHE A 656 -42.61 -7.75 7.59
N THR A 657 -43.83 -7.45 7.13
CA THR A 657 -44.95 -8.41 7.18
C THR A 657 -44.86 -9.49 6.11
N ASP A 658 -44.20 -9.15 5.00
CA ASP A 658 -44.01 -10.02 3.84
C ASP A 658 -42.64 -9.66 3.24
N PHE A 659 -41.82 -10.66 2.97
CA PHE A 659 -40.49 -10.52 2.36
C PHE A 659 -40.35 -11.62 1.31
N ASN A 660 -40.27 -11.23 0.05
CA ASN A 660 -40.17 -12.18 -1.04
C ASN A 660 -38.76 -12.82 -1.04
N PRO A 661 -38.63 -14.13 -0.82
CA PRO A 661 -37.32 -14.78 -0.76
C PRO A 661 -36.62 -14.78 -2.12
N LYS A 662 -37.37 -14.63 -3.22
CA LYS A 662 -36.81 -14.51 -4.56
C LYS A 662 -36.50 -13.04 -4.86
N PRO A 663 -35.27 -12.67 -5.24
CA PRO A 663 -34.95 -11.29 -5.57
C PRO A 663 -35.69 -10.84 -6.84
N CYS A 664 -36.12 -9.58 -6.85
CA CYS A 664 -36.66 -8.88 -8.02
C CYS A 664 -35.56 -8.60 -9.05
N GLY A 665 -34.31 -8.51 -8.59
CA GLY A 665 -33.12 -8.38 -9.43
C GLY A 665 -31.85 -8.59 -8.60
N ALA A 666 -30.86 -9.22 -9.20
CA ALA A 666 -29.50 -9.35 -8.67
C ALA A 666 -28.54 -8.51 -9.52
N ALA A 667 -27.79 -7.64 -8.85
CA ALA A 667 -26.76 -6.80 -9.42
C ALA A 667 -25.37 -7.29 -8.99
N SER A 668 -24.31 -6.64 -9.45
CA SER A 668 -22.92 -7.08 -9.21
C SER A 668 -22.48 -6.99 -7.74
N LEU A 669 -23.11 -6.11 -6.94
CA LEU A 669 -22.75 -5.85 -5.54
C LEU A 669 -23.85 -6.22 -4.54
N ALA A 670 -25.09 -6.38 -5.01
CA ALA A 670 -26.28 -6.47 -4.18
C ALA A 670 -27.43 -7.16 -4.90
N GLN A 671 -28.42 -7.61 -4.13
CA GLN A 671 -29.70 -8.07 -4.66
C GLN A 671 -30.86 -7.33 -4.02
N VAL A 672 -31.94 -7.16 -4.79
CA VAL A 672 -33.12 -6.39 -4.40
C VAL A 672 -34.29 -7.34 -4.17
N HIS A 673 -34.93 -7.24 -3.01
CA HIS A 673 -36.12 -8.02 -2.65
C HIS A 673 -37.33 -7.11 -2.51
N GLU A 674 -38.49 -7.62 -2.91
CA GLU A 674 -39.78 -7.00 -2.62
C GLU A 674 -40.21 -7.35 -1.19
N ALA A 675 -40.62 -6.35 -0.43
CA ALA A 675 -41.11 -6.54 0.92
C ALA A 675 -42.21 -5.54 1.27
N ARG A 676 -42.88 -5.76 2.42
CA ARG A 676 -43.89 -4.85 2.96
C ARG A 676 -43.57 -4.49 4.40
N LEU A 677 -43.47 -3.19 4.70
CA LEU A 677 -43.14 -2.70 6.04
C LEU A 677 -44.23 -3.05 7.05
N LYS A 678 -43.84 -3.61 8.20
CA LYS A 678 -44.77 -4.08 9.23
C LYS A 678 -45.53 -2.95 9.93
N LYS A 679 -44.90 -1.78 10.12
CA LYS A 679 -45.53 -0.63 10.79
C LYS A 679 -46.53 0.12 9.90
N THR A 680 -46.25 0.27 8.61
CA THR A 680 -47.02 1.15 7.71
C THR A 680 -47.82 0.40 6.65
N GLY A 681 -47.48 -0.86 6.37
CA GLY A 681 -48.07 -1.65 5.27
C GLY A 681 -47.58 -1.23 3.88
N GLU A 682 -46.65 -0.28 3.78
CA GLU A 682 -46.11 0.22 2.52
C GLU A 682 -45.25 -0.83 1.81
N LYS A 683 -45.38 -0.89 0.48
CA LYS A 683 -44.59 -1.79 -0.39
C LYS A 683 -43.21 -1.17 -0.65
N VAL A 684 -42.15 -1.92 -0.37
CA VAL A 684 -40.77 -1.44 -0.43
C VAL A 684 -39.86 -2.41 -1.20
N ALA A 685 -38.82 -1.85 -1.83
CA ALA A 685 -37.68 -2.57 -2.36
C ALA A 685 -36.54 -2.53 -1.32
N VAL A 686 -36.01 -3.71 -0.97
CA VAL A 686 -34.93 -3.88 0.00
C VAL A 686 -33.69 -4.35 -0.75
N LYS A 687 -32.75 -3.45 -1.00
CA LYS A 687 -31.46 -3.73 -1.64
C LYS A 687 -30.47 -4.15 -0.56
N ILE A 688 -29.94 -5.36 -0.67
CA ILE A 688 -29.11 -6.01 0.35
C ILE A 688 -27.77 -6.37 -0.29
N GLN A 689 -26.68 -5.93 0.33
CA GLN A 689 -25.34 -6.18 -0.17
C GLN A 689 -24.99 -7.68 -0.07
N HIS A 690 -24.31 -8.21 -1.09
CA HIS A 690 -23.79 -9.57 -1.00
C HIS A 690 -22.73 -9.65 0.13
N PRO A 691 -22.87 -10.57 1.12
CA PRO A 691 -22.08 -10.57 2.35
C PRO A 691 -20.56 -10.69 2.13
N LYS A 692 -20.17 -11.23 0.97
CA LYS A 692 -18.79 -11.55 0.61
C LYS A 692 -18.10 -10.46 -0.21
N VAL A 693 -18.83 -9.47 -0.75
CA VAL A 693 -18.26 -8.51 -1.73
C VAL A 693 -17.37 -7.47 -1.06
N LYS A 694 -17.81 -6.85 0.05
CA LYS A 694 -17.04 -5.81 0.77
C LYS A 694 -15.72 -6.34 1.32
N ALA A 695 -15.71 -7.55 1.87
CA ALA A 695 -14.50 -8.18 2.40
C ALA A 695 -13.49 -8.61 1.31
N ARG A 696 -13.95 -8.89 0.08
CA ARG A 696 -13.11 -9.40 -1.03
C ARG A 696 -12.63 -8.31 -1.98
N SER A 697 -13.30 -7.17 -2.02
CA SER A 697 -13.06 -6.12 -3.02
C SER A 697 -11.62 -5.61 -3.06
N VAL A 698 -10.97 -5.46 -1.90
CA VAL A 698 -9.57 -4.99 -1.80
C VAL A 698 -8.61 -5.97 -2.48
N VAL A 699 -8.77 -7.27 -2.25
CA VAL A 699 -7.90 -8.32 -2.83
C VAL A 699 -8.16 -8.47 -4.32
N ASP A 700 -9.43 -8.42 -4.74
CA ASP A 700 -9.80 -8.53 -6.14
C ASP A 700 -9.28 -7.33 -6.96
N ILE A 701 -9.36 -6.11 -6.43
CA ILE A 701 -8.77 -4.91 -7.04
C ILE A 701 -7.25 -5.06 -7.19
N ALA A 702 -6.56 -5.48 -6.13
CA ALA A 702 -5.11 -5.68 -6.18
C ALA A 702 -4.71 -6.77 -7.19
N THR A 703 -5.50 -7.84 -7.29
CA THR A 703 -5.32 -8.91 -8.27
C THR A 703 -5.45 -8.39 -9.70
N MET A 704 -6.49 -7.60 -9.99
CA MET A 704 -6.70 -7.03 -11.31
C MET A 704 -5.64 -5.99 -11.67
N GLU A 705 -5.17 -5.20 -10.71
CA GLU A 705 -4.05 -4.27 -10.88
C GLU A 705 -2.75 -4.99 -11.24
N PHE A 706 -2.45 -6.09 -10.55
CA PHE A 706 -1.27 -6.90 -10.86
C PHE A 706 -1.30 -7.42 -12.31
N PHE A 707 -2.41 -8.01 -12.74
CA PHE A 707 -2.51 -8.57 -14.10
C PHE A 707 -2.62 -7.49 -15.18
N LEU A 708 -3.22 -6.33 -14.90
CA LEU A 708 -3.23 -5.21 -15.84
C LEU A 708 -1.83 -4.62 -16.04
N ARG A 709 -1.01 -4.52 -14.99
CA ARG A 709 0.40 -4.12 -15.11
C ARG A 709 1.22 -5.08 -15.96
N ILE A 710 1.00 -6.40 -15.81
CA ILE A 710 1.64 -7.41 -16.67
C ILE A 710 1.18 -7.24 -18.12
N ALA A 711 -0.13 -7.07 -18.36
CA ALA A 711 -0.66 -6.87 -19.69
C ALA A 711 -0.07 -5.61 -20.36
N SER A 712 0.03 -4.50 -19.64
CA SER A 712 0.65 -3.26 -20.14
C SER A 712 2.16 -3.38 -20.36
N ALA A 713 2.87 -4.21 -19.59
CA ALA A 713 4.28 -4.50 -19.85
C ALA A 713 4.47 -5.34 -21.12
N VAL A 714 3.55 -6.27 -21.42
CA VAL A 714 3.62 -7.16 -22.60
C VAL A 714 3.07 -6.50 -23.87
N PHE A 715 2.11 -5.60 -23.71
CA PHE A 715 1.47 -4.81 -24.75
C PHE A 715 1.53 -3.32 -24.35
N PRO A 716 2.64 -2.62 -24.67
CA PRO A 716 2.82 -1.22 -24.28
C PRO A 716 1.72 -0.26 -24.77
N ASP A 717 1.08 -0.60 -25.89
CA ASP A 717 -0.04 0.16 -26.47
C ASP A 717 -1.38 -0.07 -25.73
N PHE A 718 -1.43 -1.02 -24.78
CA PHE A 718 -2.60 -1.35 -23.99
C PHE A 718 -2.56 -0.64 -22.62
N ARG A 719 -3.42 0.37 -22.45
CA ARG A 719 -3.48 1.23 -21.27
C ARG A 719 -4.90 1.33 -20.74
N LEU A 720 -5.25 0.46 -19.79
CA LEU A 720 -6.54 0.46 -19.07
C LEU A 720 -6.39 0.73 -17.57
N ASP A 721 -5.23 1.25 -17.15
CA ASP A 721 -4.95 1.60 -15.74
C ASP A 721 -6.03 2.53 -15.17
N TRP A 722 -6.51 3.47 -15.99
CA TRP A 722 -7.56 4.42 -15.63
C TRP A 722 -8.88 3.74 -15.21
N LEU A 723 -9.23 2.58 -15.79
CA LEU A 723 -10.45 1.86 -15.48
C LEU A 723 -10.40 1.25 -14.08
N LEU A 724 -9.23 0.77 -13.67
CA LEU A 724 -9.00 0.30 -12.31
C LEU A 724 -8.97 1.45 -11.30
N GLU A 725 -8.32 2.56 -11.63
CA GLU A 725 -8.28 3.74 -10.75
C GLU A 725 -9.68 4.33 -10.53
N GLU A 726 -10.51 4.31 -11.57
CA GLU A 726 -11.93 4.65 -11.49
C GLU A 726 -12.67 3.67 -10.55
N ALA A 727 -12.51 2.36 -10.75
CA ALA A 727 -13.14 1.34 -9.90
C ALA A 727 -12.69 1.44 -8.42
N LYS A 728 -11.40 1.68 -8.15
CA LYS A 728 -10.85 1.91 -6.80
C LYS A 728 -11.51 3.09 -6.10
N THR A 729 -11.80 4.15 -6.84
CA THR A 729 -12.40 5.38 -6.30
C THR A 729 -13.91 5.23 -6.09
N ASN A 730 -14.58 4.53 -7.01
CA ASN A 730 -16.05 4.47 -7.07
C ASN A 730 -16.63 3.31 -6.27
N LEU A 731 -15.98 2.14 -6.28
CA LEU A 731 -16.49 0.94 -5.62
C LEU A 731 -16.74 1.11 -4.11
N PRO A 732 -15.88 1.77 -3.31
CA PRO A 732 -16.18 2.01 -1.90
C PRO A 732 -17.43 2.85 -1.69
N ARG A 733 -17.72 3.79 -2.61
CA ARG A 733 -18.91 4.66 -2.56
C ARG A 733 -20.18 3.93 -2.93
N GLU A 734 -20.08 2.94 -3.82
CA GLU A 734 -21.21 2.07 -4.22
C GLU A 734 -21.50 0.96 -3.19
N LEU A 735 -20.50 0.58 -2.38
CA LEU A 735 -20.65 -0.37 -1.27
C LEU A 735 -21.18 0.28 0.01
N ASP A 736 -21.37 1.60 0.02
CA ASP A 736 -22.01 2.36 1.10
C ASP A 736 -23.42 2.79 0.67
N PHE A 737 -24.42 2.04 1.12
CA PHE A 737 -25.81 2.32 0.78
C PHE A 737 -26.39 3.58 1.45
N LEU A 738 -25.74 4.12 2.49
CA LEU A 738 -26.12 5.43 3.03
C LEU A 738 -25.74 6.56 2.09
N ASN A 739 -24.63 6.40 1.36
CA ASN A 739 -24.26 7.31 0.29
C ASN A 739 -25.27 7.25 -0.87
N GLU A 740 -25.72 6.04 -1.27
CA GLU A 740 -26.79 5.87 -2.27
C GLU A 740 -28.11 6.55 -1.82
N ALA A 741 -28.52 6.33 -0.57
CA ALA A 741 -29.68 6.98 0.02
C ALA A 741 -29.62 8.52 -0.06
N LYS A 742 -28.46 9.08 0.32
CA LYS A 742 -28.21 10.53 0.29
C LYS A 742 -28.26 11.10 -1.14
N ASN A 743 -27.73 10.36 -2.11
CA ASN A 743 -27.78 10.75 -3.53
C ASN A 743 -29.22 10.75 -4.03
N ALA A 744 -30.00 9.71 -3.74
CA ALA A 744 -31.41 9.63 -4.11
C ALA A 744 -32.21 10.83 -3.57
N ASP A 745 -32.06 11.16 -2.29
CA ASP A 745 -32.71 12.33 -1.68
C ASP A 745 -32.29 13.65 -2.34
N THR A 746 -31.00 13.78 -2.67
CA THR A 746 -30.45 14.97 -3.34
C THR A 746 -31.07 15.15 -4.71
N VAL A 747 -31.14 14.08 -5.52
CA VAL A 747 -31.73 14.10 -6.86
C VAL A 747 -33.23 14.35 -6.80
N ARG A 748 -33.94 13.71 -5.87
CA ARG A 748 -35.37 13.92 -5.64
C ARG A 748 -35.69 15.38 -5.33
N LYS A 749 -34.91 16.02 -4.45
CA LYS A 749 -35.05 17.46 -4.15
C LYS A 749 -34.71 18.33 -5.35
N MET A 750 -33.58 18.02 -6.01
CA MET A 750 -33.04 18.78 -7.15
C MET A 750 -33.99 18.85 -8.35
N PHE A 751 -34.78 17.78 -8.57
CA PHE A 751 -35.68 17.63 -9.70
C PHE A 751 -37.17 17.63 -9.33
N SER A 752 -37.54 18.12 -8.16
CA SER A 752 -38.93 18.26 -7.71
C SER A 752 -39.84 19.08 -8.66
N HIS A 753 -39.25 19.89 -9.54
CA HIS A 753 -39.93 20.63 -10.61
C HIS A 753 -40.29 19.76 -11.83
N LEU A 754 -39.66 18.61 -12.03
CA LEU A 754 -39.97 17.69 -13.12
C LEU A 754 -41.01 16.66 -12.66
N LYS A 755 -42.28 16.95 -12.91
CA LYS A 755 -43.40 16.08 -12.47
C LYS A 755 -43.41 14.69 -13.12
N PHE A 756 -42.74 14.53 -14.26
CA PHE A 756 -42.60 13.26 -14.96
C PHE A 756 -41.45 12.37 -14.43
N LEU A 757 -40.60 12.88 -13.52
CA LEU A 757 -39.47 12.13 -12.96
C LEU A 757 -39.79 11.68 -11.54
N ARG A 758 -39.73 10.37 -11.31
CA ARG A 758 -39.83 9.75 -9.99
C ARG A 758 -38.47 9.21 -9.55
N VAL A 759 -38.09 9.53 -8.32
CA VAL A 759 -36.94 8.94 -7.62
C VAL A 759 -37.49 8.25 -6.38
N PRO A 760 -37.22 6.95 -6.16
CA PRO A 760 -37.76 6.20 -5.02
C PRO A 760 -37.54 6.93 -3.69
N LYS A 761 -38.58 6.99 -2.84
CA LYS A 761 -38.44 7.53 -1.48
C LYS A 761 -37.59 6.59 -0.65
N ILE A 762 -36.58 7.10 0.04
CA ILE A 762 -35.77 6.29 0.95
C ILE A 762 -36.43 6.20 2.33
N HIS A 763 -36.47 4.99 2.88
CA HIS A 763 -36.91 4.73 4.25
C HIS A 763 -35.68 4.60 5.16
N HIS A 764 -35.17 5.75 5.63
CA HIS A 764 -33.94 5.84 6.43
C HIS A 764 -33.99 5.02 7.73
N GLU A 765 -35.16 4.88 8.37
CA GLU A 765 -35.31 4.05 9.59
C GLU A 765 -34.96 2.57 9.35
N TYR A 766 -35.09 2.11 8.09
CA TYR A 766 -34.83 0.73 7.69
C TYR A 766 -33.64 0.63 6.72
N SER A 767 -32.75 1.63 6.73
CA SER A 767 -31.58 1.69 5.85
C SER A 767 -30.29 1.84 6.66
N THR A 768 -29.23 1.21 6.19
CA THR A 768 -27.88 1.10 6.77
C THR A 768 -26.85 1.12 5.65
N ASP A 769 -25.56 0.97 5.95
CA ASP A 769 -24.51 0.89 4.93
C ASP A 769 -24.57 -0.40 4.09
N LEU A 770 -25.23 -1.46 4.60
CA LEU A 770 -25.36 -2.78 3.92
C LEU A 770 -26.77 -3.10 3.40
N VAL A 771 -27.80 -2.39 3.89
CA VAL A 771 -29.21 -2.60 3.51
C VAL A 771 -29.85 -1.26 3.19
N LEU A 772 -30.42 -1.10 1.99
CA LEU A 772 -31.16 0.09 1.57
C LEU A 772 -32.63 -0.27 1.37
N THR A 773 -33.50 0.35 2.16
CA THR A 773 -34.95 0.19 2.00
C THR A 773 -35.52 1.43 1.32
N MET A 774 -36.18 1.24 0.18
CA MET A 774 -36.74 2.31 -0.63
C MET A 774 -38.14 1.97 -1.14
N GLU A 775 -38.87 2.97 -1.58
CA GLU A 775 -40.16 2.83 -2.24
C GLU A 775 -40.08 1.82 -3.39
N PHE A 776 -41.01 0.87 -3.43
CA PHE A 776 -41.10 -0.05 -4.55
C PHE A 776 -41.76 0.64 -5.75
N CYS A 777 -41.01 0.78 -6.84
CA CYS A 777 -41.49 1.40 -8.08
C CYS A 777 -41.77 0.35 -9.16
N GLU A 778 -42.98 0.34 -9.69
CA GLU A 778 -43.39 -0.53 -10.80
C GLU A 778 -43.19 0.15 -12.15
N GLY A 779 -42.79 -0.60 -13.18
CA GLY A 779 -42.60 -0.12 -14.55
C GLY A 779 -41.82 -1.11 -15.41
N GLY A 780 -41.78 -0.86 -16.72
CA GLY A 780 -40.99 -1.64 -17.67
C GLY A 780 -39.60 -1.03 -17.86
N GLN A 781 -38.60 -1.85 -18.16
CA GLN A 781 -37.26 -1.34 -18.48
C GLN A 781 -37.30 -0.51 -19.77
N ILE A 782 -36.48 0.53 -19.85
CA ILE A 782 -36.52 1.47 -20.99
C ILE A 782 -36.17 0.84 -22.35
N ASN A 783 -35.47 -0.29 -22.37
CA ASN A 783 -35.09 -1.03 -23.56
C ASN A 783 -36.09 -2.13 -23.95
N ASP A 784 -37.20 -2.29 -23.20
CA ASP A 784 -38.24 -3.28 -23.45
C ASP A 784 -39.28 -2.76 -24.45
N ILE A 785 -39.09 -3.09 -25.73
CA ILE A 785 -39.97 -2.64 -26.82
C ILE A 785 -41.39 -3.19 -26.67
N GLU A 786 -41.53 -4.43 -26.18
CA GLU A 786 -42.83 -5.08 -26.00
C GLU A 786 -43.65 -4.34 -24.93
N TYR A 787 -43.00 -3.89 -23.86
CA TYR A 787 -43.64 -3.08 -22.82
C TYR A 787 -44.15 -1.74 -23.37
N PHE A 788 -43.37 -1.07 -24.23
CA PHE A 788 -43.78 0.18 -24.87
C PHE A 788 -45.03 0.00 -25.74
N GLU A 789 -45.09 -1.08 -26.51
CA GLU A 789 -46.23 -1.39 -27.37
C GLU A 789 -47.48 -1.73 -26.55
N LYS A 790 -47.32 -2.59 -25.53
CA LYS A 790 -48.40 -3.00 -24.63
C LYS A 790 -49.03 -1.82 -23.88
N HIS A 791 -48.21 -0.88 -23.40
CA HIS A 791 -48.67 0.27 -22.61
C HIS A 791 -48.83 1.56 -23.43
N LYS A 792 -48.67 1.49 -24.76
CA LYS A 792 -48.80 2.62 -25.70
C LYS A 792 -47.98 3.85 -25.30
N LEU A 793 -46.74 3.62 -24.87
CA LEU A 793 -45.83 4.69 -24.45
C LEU A 793 -45.25 5.43 -25.66
N ASN A 794 -45.16 6.75 -25.59
CA ASN A 794 -44.54 7.54 -26.66
C ASN A 794 -43.01 7.50 -26.55
N LYS A 795 -42.38 6.75 -27.46
CA LYS A 795 -40.91 6.60 -27.56
C LYS A 795 -40.20 7.96 -27.64
N HIS A 796 -40.75 8.91 -28.39
CA HIS A 796 -40.14 10.24 -28.58
C HIS A 796 -40.21 11.09 -27.32
N GLU A 797 -41.35 11.07 -26.62
CA GLU A 797 -41.52 11.86 -25.40
C GLU A 797 -40.63 11.35 -24.27
N ILE A 798 -40.48 10.02 -24.13
CA ILE A 798 -39.51 9.43 -23.21
C ILE A 798 -38.08 9.87 -23.54
N CYS A 799 -37.65 9.77 -24.80
CA CYS A 799 -36.31 10.20 -25.22
C CYS A 799 -36.06 11.70 -24.93
N ARG A 800 -37.06 12.56 -25.17
CA ARG A 800 -37.00 14.00 -24.86
C ARG A 800 -36.88 14.24 -23.36
N LYS A 801 -37.75 13.62 -22.56
CA LYS A 801 -37.75 13.74 -21.09
C LYS A 801 -36.42 13.28 -20.48
N ILE A 802 -35.85 12.18 -20.96
CA ILE A 802 -34.53 11.68 -20.51
C ILE A 802 -33.40 12.60 -20.95
N GLY A 803 -33.42 13.05 -22.21
CA GLY A 803 -32.46 14.04 -22.70
C GLY A 803 -32.46 15.31 -21.84
N ARG A 804 -33.65 15.75 -21.40
CA ARG A 804 -33.81 16.88 -20.47
C ARG A 804 -33.24 16.60 -19.09
N ILE A 805 -33.50 15.43 -18.50
CA ILE A 805 -32.97 15.04 -17.18
C ILE A 805 -31.44 15.10 -17.19
N TYR A 806 -30.80 14.37 -18.12
CA TYR A 806 -29.34 14.30 -18.17
C TYR A 806 -28.70 15.62 -18.63
N SER A 807 -29.34 16.38 -19.52
CA SER A 807 -28.86 17.72 -19.88
C SER A 807 -28.89 18.67 -18.68
N GLU A 808 -29.93 18.62 -17.85
CA GLU A 808 -29.99 19.42 -16.63
C GLU A 808 -28.94 18.96 -15.59
N MET A 809 -28.73 17.65 -15.43
CA MET A 809 -27.66 17.09 -14.58
C MET A 809 -26.27 17.57 -15.02
N ILE A 810 -25.95 17.47 -16.32
CA ILE A 810 -24.63 17.80 -16.88
C ILE A 810 -24.40 19.30 -16.92
N PHE A 811 -25.26 20.04 -17.64
CA PHE A 811 -24.96 21.42 -18.06
C PHE A 811 -25.49 22.49 -17.12
N LYS A 812 -26.45 22.17 -16.24
CA LYS A 812 -27.01 23.16 -15.29
C LYS A 812 -26.61 22.87 -13.85
N LYS A 813 -26.81 21.64 -13.38
CA LYS A 813 -26.59 21.28 -11.97
C LYS A 813 -25.13 20.91 -11.70
N GLY A 814 -24.49 20.20 -12.64
CA GLY A 814 -23.15 19.65 -12.43
C GLY A 814 -23.13 18.51 -11.42
N PHE A 815 -24.24 17.80 -11.20
CA PHE A 815 -24.32 16.62 -10.33
C PHE A 815 -24.88 15.48 -11.18
N ILE A 816 -24.00 14.57 -11.59
CA ILE A 816 -24.27 13.60 -12.67
C ILE A 816 -24.37 12.20 -12.09
N HIS A 817 -25.37 11.45 -12.55
CA HIS A 817 -25.44 10.01 -12.35
C HIS A 817 -24.46 9.30 -13.30
N CYS A 818 -23.49 8.58 -12.73
CA CYS A 818 -22.34 8.06 -13.48
C CYS A 818 -22.41 6.56 -13.80
N ASP A 819 -23.47 5.86 -13.40
CA ASP A 819 -23.75 4.49 -13.85
C ASP A 819 -25.12 4.35 -14.54
N PRO A 820 -25.42 5.20 -15.55
CA PRO A 820 -26.72 5.19 -16.17
C PRO A 820 -26.75 4.04 -17.21
N HIS A 821 -27.43 2.94 -16.89
CA HIS A 821 -27.67 1.83 -17.83
C HIS A 821 -29.18 1.53 -17.96
N PRO A 822 -29.64 0.84 -19.02
CA PRO A 822 -31.08 0.61 -19.24
C PRO A 822 -31.80 -0.07 -18.06
N GLY A 823 -31.10 -0.95 -17.32
CA GLY A 823 -31.64 -1.56 -16.09
C GLY A 823 -31.96 -0.60 -14.93
N ASN A 824 -31.39 0.61 -14.92
CA ASN A 824 -31.60 1.62 -13.87
C ASN A 824 -32.69 2.65 -14.24
N VAL A 825 -33.37 2.46 -15.39
CA VAL A 825 -34.40 3.38 -15.87
C VAL A 825 -35.67 2.58 -16.16
N LEU A 826 -36.70 2.79 -15.35
CA LEU A 826 -38.03 2.26 -15.62
C LEU A 826 -38.92 3.34 -16.24
N VAL A 827 -39.84 2.90 -17.08
CA VAL A 827 -40.87 3.74 -17.67
C VAL A 827 -42.24 3.16 -17.36
N LYS A 828 -43.19 4.04 -17.07
CA LYS A 828 -44.60 3.65 -16.98
C LYS A 828 -45.50 4.78 -17.44
N ARG A 829 -46.78 4.45 -17.60
CA ARG A 829 -47.80 5.46 -17.80
C ARG A 829 -48.34 5.87 -16.43
N ASN A 830 -48.36 7.17 -16.17
CA ASN A 830 -48.97 7.69 -14.96
C ASN A 830 -50.50 7.54 -15.08
N GLU A 831 -51.12 6.86 -14.12
CA GLU A 831 -52.55 6.56 -14.14
C GLU A 831 -53.41 7.80 -13.88
N GLU A 832 -52.89 8.79 -13.15
CA GLU A 832 -53.60 10.03 -12.81
C GLU A 832 -53.52 11.07 -13.93
N THR A 833 -52.34 11.25 -14.54
CA THR A 833 -52.13 12.28 -15.56
C THR A 833 -52.24 11.77 -16.99
N GLY A 834 -52.13 10.45 -17.20
CA GLY A 834 -52.05 9.84 -18.53
C GLY A 834 -50.72 10.11 -19.27
N GLU A 835 -49.78 10.82 -18.66
CA GLU A 835 -48.47 11.12 -19.23
C GLU A 835 -47.45 10.01 -18.94
N GLU A 836 -46.36 9.96 -19.70
CA GLU A 836 -45.26 9.03 -19.44
C GLU A 836 -44.44 9.49 -18.23
N GLU A 837 -44.25 8.61 -17.27
CA GLU A 837 -43.39 8.78 -16.09
C GLU A 837 -42.10 7.99 -16.27
N ILE A 838 -40.99 8.59 -15.86
CA ILE A 838 -39.66 7.97 -15.82
C ILE A 838 -39.26 7.80 -14.36
N ILE A 839 -38.84 6.59 -14.01
CA ILE A 839 -38.32 6.27 -12.69
C ILE A 839 -36.83 6.03 -12.84
N LEU A 840 -36.03 6.83 -12.13
CA LEU A 840 -34.58 6.65 -12.05
C LEU A 840 -34.25 5.83 -10.80
N LEU A 841 -33.54 4.72 -11.01
CA LEU A 841 -33.12 3.78 -9.97
C LEU A 841 -31.59 3.81 -9.82
N ASP A 842 -31.10 3.12 -8.78
CA ASP A 842 -29.69 2.97 -8.42
C ASP A 842 -28.92 4.29 -8.34
N HIS A 843 -28.91 4.87 -7.15
CA HIS A 843 -28.24 6.15 -6.91
C HIS A 843 -26.83 5.99 -6.31
N GLY A 844 -26.21 4.81 -6.45
CA GLY A 844 -24.92 4.48 -5.84
C GLY A 844 -23.77 5.34 -6.33
N LEU A 845 -23.82 5.78 -7.60
CA LEU A 845 -22.71 6.49 -8.23
C LEU A 845 -23.09 7.85 -8.82
N TYR A 846 -22.63 8.91 -8.15
CA TYR A 846 -22.73 10.30 -8.57
C TYR A 846 -21.40 11.04 -8.50
N GLN A 847 -21.20 12.02 -9.39
CA GLN A 847 -20.05 12.92 -9.34
C GLN A 847 -20.45 14.39 -9.55
N ASN A 848 -19.72 15.29 -8.89
CA ASN A 848 -19.83 16.72 -9.11
C ASN A 848 -18.87 17.15 -10.23
N LEU A 849 -19.39 17.85 -11.25
CA LEU A 849 -18.59 18.51 -12.27
C LEU A 849 -18.15 19.90 -11.83
N GLU A 850 -16.89 20.20 -12.07
CA GLU A 850 -16.39 21.56 -11.97
C GLU A 850 -17.09 22.50 -12.98
N GLU A 851 -17.32 23.75 -12.57
CA GLU A 851 -18.00 24.74 -13.41
C GLU A 851 -17.22 25.01 -14.70
N THR A 852 -15.89 25.03 -14.65
CA THR A 852 -14.99 25.16 -15.81
C THR A 852 -15.13 24.00 -16.78
N THR A 853 -15.06 22.76 -16.30
CA THR A 853 -15.26 21.54 -17.11
C THR A 853 -16.63 21.55 -17.78
N ARG A 854 -17.68 21.88 -17.04
CA ARG A 854 -19.05 21.99 -17.57
C ARG A 854 -19.19 23.04 -18.66
N VAL A 855 -18.57 24.21 -18.48
CA VAL A 855 -18.61 25.31 -19.45
C VAL A 855 -17.80 24.98 -20.70
N ASN A 856 -16.58 24.42 -20.56
CA ASN A 856 -15.76 23.98 -21.69
C ASN A 856 -16.47 22.89 -22.50
N TYR A 857 -17.11 21.94 -21.81
CA TYR A 857 -17.91 20.92 -22.47
C TYR A 857 -19.16 21.49 -23.18
N SER A 858 -19.78 22.52 -22.60
CA SER A 858 -20.87 23.26 -23.26
C SER A 858 -20.38 23.97 -24.52
N HIS A 859 -19.19 24.59 -24.47
CA HIS A 859 -18.56 25.22 -25.64
C HIS A 859 -18.23 24.21 -26.73
N LEU A 860 -17.70 23.04 -26.37
CA LEU A 860 -17.42 21.97 -27.33
C LEU A 860 -18.68 21.52 -28.05
N TRP A 861 -19.76 21.25 -27.30
CA TRP A 861 -21.05 20.90 -27.91
C TRP A 861 -21.59 22.02 -28.81
N LEU A 862 -21.51 23.28 -28.38
CA LEU A 862 -21.96 24.40 -29.21
C LEU A 862 -21.10 24.58 -30.46
N ALA A 863 -19.80 24.30 -30.41
CA ALA A 863 -18.90 24.34 -31.56
C ALA A 863 -19.24 23.21 -32.56
N ILE A 864 -19.40 21.98 -32.06
CA ILE A 864 -19.85 20.82 -32.85
C ILE A 864 -21.23 21.10 -33.51
N LEU A 865 -22.10 21.78 -32.78
CA LEU A 865 -23.46 22.12 -33.22
C LEU A 865 -23.53 23.44 -34.01
N LYS A 866 -22.45 24.20 -34.18
CA LYS A 866 -22.43 25.56 -34.76
C LYS A 866 -22.90 25.62 -36.22
N HIS A 867 -23.13 24.48 -36.86
CA HIS A 867 -23.86 24.39 -38.13
C HIS A 867 -25.38 24.53 -38.02
N ILE A 868 -25.96 24.57 -36.80
CA ILE A 868 -27.40 24.85 -36.57
C ILE A 868 -27.77 26.28 -36.98
N SER A 869 -26.85 27.26 -36.90
CA SER A 869 -27.11 28.62 -37.36
C SER A 869 -27.05 28.79 -38.88
N HIS A 870 -26.69 27.74 -39.63
CA HIS A 870 -26.68 27.73 -41.09
C HIS A 870 -27.81 26.85 -41.64
N LEU A 871 -29.02 27.43 -41.69
CA LEU A 871 -30.14 26.96 -42.52
C LEU A 871 -29.64 26.45 -43.89
N PRO A 872 -30.05 25.25 -44.36
CA PRO A 872 -29.73 24.79 -45.71
C PRO A 872 -30.37 25.73 -46.75
N ARG A 873 -29.58 26.43 -47.58
CA ARG A 873 -30.09 27.24 -48.71
C ARG A 873 -30.72 26.39 -49.83
N GLN A 874 -30.47 25.08 -49.87
CA GLN A 874 -30.83 24.25 -51.03
C GLN A 874 -32.30 23.79 -51.07
N THR A 875 -33.07 23.90 -49.98
CA THR A 875 -34.50 23.53 -49.98
C THR A 875 -35.46 24.72 -50.06
N TYR A 876 -34.95 25.96 -50.10
CA TYR A 876 -35.76 27.19 -49.90
C TYR A 876 -35.78 28.14 -51.11
N LYS A 877 -35.64 27.61 -52.33
CA LYS A 877 -35.53 28.49 -53.51
C LYS A 877 -36.85 29.06 -54.04
N GLN A 878 -38.02 28.70 -53.51
CA GLN A 878 -39.28 29.05 -54.21
C GLN A 878 -40.26 30.02 -53.54
N HIS A 879 -40.32 30.22 -52.21
CA HIS A 879 -41.38 31.08 -51.64
C HIS A 879 -40.94 31.87 -50.39
N ILE A 880 -40.16 32.95 -50.56
CA ILE A 880 -39.98 33.99 -49.52
C ILE A 880 -40.22 35.38 -50.15
N PRO A 881 -41.12 36.21 -49.59
CA PRO A 881 -41.37 37.57 -50.05
C PRO A 881 -40.09 38.44 -50.01
N LYS A 882 -39.94 39.31 -51.02
CA LYS A 882 -38.74 40.16 -51.23
C LYS A 882 -38.37 41.05 -50.02
N THR A 883 -39.27 41.29 -49.08
CA THR A 883 -39.05 42.15 -47.89
C THR A 883 -38.16 41.51 -46.82
N TRP A 884 -37.97 40.20 -46.82
CA TRP A 884 -37.13 39.49 -45.83
C TRP A 884 -35.64 39.35 -46.23
N LYS A 885 -35.27 39.70 -47.47
CA LYS A 885 -33.87 39.66 -47.95
C LYS A 885 -32.97 40.71 -47.30
N VAL A 886 -33.55 41.79 -46.75
CA VAL A 886 -32.79 42.88 -46.10
C VAL A 886 -32.32 42.47 -44.70
N TRP A 887 -33.10 41.65 -43.97
CA TRP A 887 -32.72 41.12 -42.66
C TRP A 887 -31.68 39.98 -42.75
N GLN A 888 -31.67 39.21 -43.85
CA GLN A 888 -30.71 38.11 -44.09
C GLN A 888 -29.26 38.57 -44.24
N ARG A 889 -29.02 39.80 -44.72
CA ARG A 889 -27.67 40.30 -45.03
C ARG A 889 -26.93 40.86 -43.81
N TRP A 890 -27.64 41.12 -42.72
CA TRP A 890 -27.08 41.68 -41.48
C TRP A 890 -26.59 40.62 -40.48
N LEU A 891 -26.84 39.33 -40.75
CA LEU A 891 -26.63 38.27 -39.75
C LEU A 891 -25.33 37.47 -39.88
N LEU A 892 -24.74 37.24 -41.07
CA LEU A 892 -23.49 36.44 -41.21
C LEU A 892 -22.72 36.71 -42.53
N PRO A 893 -21.39 36.89 -42.52
CA PRO A 893 -20.52 36.79 -43.71
C PRO A 893 -20.24 35.32 -44.08
N GLU A 894 -20.29 34.96 -45.37
CA GLU A 894 -20.37 33.57 -45.86
C GLU A 894 -19.01 32.85 -46.03
N ASP A 895 -17.87 33.52 -45.90
CA ASP A 895 -16.69 33.06 -46.66
C ASP A 895 -15.50 32.53 -45.81
N LYS A 896 -15.64 32.39 -44.48
CA LYS A 896 -14.54 31.94 -43.59
C LYS A 896 -14.89 30.86 -42.57
N VAL A 897 -16.10 30.29 -42.60
CA VAL A 897 -16.63 29.53 -41.45
C VAL A 897 -16.12 28.07 -41.37
N ALA A 898 -15.72 27.46 -42.49
CA ALA A 898 -15.21 26.09 -42.49
C ALA A 898 -13.86 25.96 -41.73
N ASP A 899 -12.97 26.95 -41.87
CA ASP A 899 -11.67 26.95 -41.17
C ASP A 899 -11.83 27.32 -39.68
N ILE A 900 -12.78 28.21 -39.34
CA ILE A 900 -13.00 28.67 -37.96
C ILE A 900 -13.51 27.55 -37.03
N CYS A 901 -14.30 26.60 -37.53
CA CYS A 901 -14.88 25.52 -36.70
C CYS A 901 -13.80 24.54 -36.21
N LYS A 902 -12.86 24.19 -37.08
CA LYS A 902 -11.73 23.30 -36.74
C LYS A 902 -10.83 23.95 -35.70
N ASP A 903 -10.49 25.21 -35.90
CA ASP A 903 -9.62 25.96 -34.97
C ASP A 903 -10.30 26.20 -33.61
N GLU A 904 -11.62 26.42 -33.59
CA GLU A 904 -12.40 26.58 -32.37
C GLU A 904 -12.51 25.27 -31.58
N ILE A 905 -12.79 24.14 -32.25
CA ILE A 905 -12.79 22.81 -31.62
C ILE A 905 -11.39 22.47 -31.10
N ALA A 906 -10.33 22.71 -31.89
CA ALA A 906 -8.95 22.48 -31.48
C ALA A 906 -8.56 23.31 -30.25
N ARG A 907 -8.95 24.60 -30.21
CA ARG A 907 -8.72 25.47 -29.05
C ARG A 907 -9.42 24.95 -27.79
N ILE A 908 -10.70 24.60 -27.88
CA ILE A 908 -11.48 24.10 -26.73
C ILE A 908 -10.91 22.75 -26.24
N CYS A 909 -10.59 21.83 -27.16
CA CYS A 909 -9.96 20.56 -26.81
C CYS A 909 -8.57 20.75 -26.19
N GLY A 910 -7.80 21.74 -26.66
CA GLY A 910 -6.52 22.14 -26.04
C GLY A 910 -6.70 22.63 -24.60
N GLU A 911 -7.72 23.47 -24.34
CA GLU A 911 -8.09 23.90 -22.97
C GLU A 911 -8.56 22.74 -22.08
N MET A 912 -8.96 21.61 -22.68
CA MET A 912 -9.35 20.38 -21.99
C MET A 912 -8.20 19.35 -21.88
N GLY A 913 -6.99 19.65 -22.39
CA GLY A 913 -5.83 18.74 -22.36
C GLY A 913 -5.76 17.73 -23.52
N ILE A 914 -6.63 17.86 -24.52
CA ILE A 914 -6.81 16.91 -25.64
C ILE A 914 -6.28 17.53 -26.95
N GLY A 915 -5.08 18.11 -26.87
CA GLY A 915 -4.49 18.99 -27.89
C GLY A 915 -4.50 18.41 -29.31
N GLU A 916 -3.61 17.46 -29.62
CA GLU A 916 -3.45 16.93 -30.99
C GLU A 916 -4.57 15.97 -31.41
N TYR A 917 -5.31 15.43 -30.45
CA TYR A 917 -6.37 14.44 -30.70
C TYR A 917 -7.78 15.05 -30.76
N PHE A 918 -7.90 16.37 -30.90
CA PHE A 918 -9.18 17.09 -30.91
C PHE A 918 -10.18 16.53 -31.93
N GLY A 919 -9.71 16.10 -33.10
CA GLY A 919 -10.55 15.52 -34.15
C GLY A 919 -11.16 14.18 -33.75
N LEU A 920 -10.35 13.27 -33.22
CA LEU A 920 -10.81 11.96 -32.72
C LEU A 920 -11.74 12.14 -31.52
N PHE A 921 -11.41 13.03 -30.61
CA PHE A 921 -12.25 13.33 -29.45
C PHE A 921 -13.60 13.94 -29.86
N ALA A 922 -13.62 14.86 -30.82
CA ALA A 922 -14.88 15.39 -31.37
C ALA A 922 -15.72 14.28 -32.03
N CYS A 923 -15.10 13.34 -32.76
CA CYS A 923 -15.79 12.16 -33.31
C CYS A 923 -16.39 11.27 -32.20
N ILE A 924 -15.66 11.04 -31.10
CA ILE A 924 -16.15 10.27 -29.93
C ILE A 924 -17.34 10.98 -29.26
N VAL A 925 -17.24 12.28 -29.03
CA VAL A 925 -18.30 13.08 -28.39
C VAL A 925 -19.50 13.26 -29.29
N ALA A 926 -19.32 13.39 -30.61
CA ALA A 926 -20.42 13.51 -31.55
C ALA A 926 -21.02 12.16 -31.96
N SER A 927 -20.26 11.07 -31.84
CA SER A 927 -20.54 9.78 -32.47
C SER A 927 -20.81 9.90 -33.98
N ARG A 928 -20.07 10.79 -34.65
CA ARG A 928 -20.16 11.03 -36.10
C ARG A 928 -18.77 11.05 -36.70
N SER A 929 -18.68 10.71 -37.99
CA SER A 929 -17.43 10.83 -38.74
C SER A 929 -16.99 12.30 -38.79
N TRP A 930 -15.68 12.52 -38.91
CA TRP A 930 -15.13 13.87 -39.05
C TRP A 930 -15.71 14.60 -40.28
N GLU A 931 -16.02 13.86 -41.34
CA GLU A 931 -16.70 14.37 -42.52
C GLU A 931 -18.11 14.90 -42.19
N SER A 932 -18.89 14.15 -41.40
CA SER A 932 -20.23 14.56 -40.97
C SER A 932 -20.20 15.72 -39.98
N ILE A 933 -19.16 15.82 -39.14
CA ILE A 933 -18.94 17.00 -38.28
C ILE A 933 -18.65 18.25 -39.12
N ASN A 934 -17.73 18.16 -40.09
CA ASN A 934 -17.36 19.28 -40.96
C ASN A 934 -18.50 19.72 -41.91
N LYS A 935 -19.35 18.79 -42.36
CA LYS A 935 -20.54 19.09 -43.17
C LYS A 935 -21.71 19.60 -42.33
N GLY A 936 -21.68 19.37 -41.01
CA GLY A 936 -22.71 19.70 -40.05
C GLY A 936 -23.63 18.51 -39.73
N ILE A 937 -23.59 18.07 -38.47
CA ILE A 937 -24.27 16.87 -37.95
C ILE A 937 -25.78 16.86 -38.21
N THR A 938 -26.43 18.03 -38.26
CA THR A 938 -27.87 18.17 -38.48
C THR A 938 -28.28 18.12 -39.96
N LYS A 939 -27.33 18.21 -40.89
CA LYS A 939 -27.58 18.19 -42.35
C LYS A 939 -27.42 16.81 -42.97
N VAL A 940 -26.72 15.90 -42.29
CA VAL A 940 -26.42 14.55 -42.75
C VAL A 940 -27.18 13.56 -41.89
N ALA A 941 -28.08 12.78 -42.49
CA ALA A 941 -28.79 11.69 -41.80
C ALA A 941 -27.80 10.67 -41.26
N ILE A 942 -28.11 10.07 -40.11
CA ILE A 942 -27.29 9.00 -39.52
C ILE A 942 -27.48 7.75 -40.38
N LYS A 943 -26.42 7.26 -41.02
CA LYS A 943 -26.44 6.00 -41.76
C LYS A 943 -25.98 4.85 -40.85
N GLU A 944 -26.60 3.68 -40.95
CA GLU A 944 -26.12 2.44 -40.30
C GLU A 944 -24.64 2.12 -40.65
N GLU A 945 -24.21 2.52 -41.86
CA GLU A 945 -22.85 2.39 -42.36
C GLU A 945 -21.84 3.27 -41.59
N GLU A 946 -22.21 4.49 -41.15
CA GLU A 946 -21.32 5.37 -40.37
C GLU A 946 -20.94 4.72 -39.03
N ARG A 947 -21.85 3.96 -38.42
CA ARG A 947 -21.57 3.24 -37.17
C ARG A 947 -20.56 2.14 -37.37
N LYS A 948 -20.75 1.31 -38.40
CA LYS A 948 -19.82 0.23 -38.77
C LYS A 948 -18.46 0.80 -39.17
N GLU A 949 -18.45 1.93 -39.85
CA GLU A 949 -17.24 2.66 -40.22
C GLU A 949 -16.49 3.17 -38.98
N ILE A 950 -17.17 3.82 -38.02
CA ILE A 950 -16.56 4.28 -36.76
C ILE A 950 -16.06 3.11 -35.91
N GLN A 951 -16.82 2.02 -35.79
CA GLN A 951 -16.38 0.83 -35.03
C GLN A 951 -15.22 0.10 -35.73
N HIS A 952 -15.22 0.04 -37.06
CA HIS A 952 -14.13 -0.49 -37.84
C HIS A 952 -12.87 0.38 -37.70
N TYR A 953 -12.99 1.70 -37.83
CA TYR A 953 -11.89 2.62 -37.54
C TYR A 953 -11.43 2.54 -36.09
N ALA A 954 -12.34 2.37 -35.12
CA ALA A 954 -12.00 2.22 -33.72
C ALA A 954 -11.16 0.95 -33.47
N SER A 955 -11.44 -0.15 -34.17
CA SER A 955 -10.63 -1.37 -34.11
C SER A 955 -9.21 -1.18 -34.65
N THR A 956 -9.02 -0.26 -35.60
CA THR A 956 -7.70 0.11 -36.17
C THR A 956 -7.01 1.22 -35.37
N LEU A 957 -7.78 2.05 -34.66
CA LEU A 957 -7.33 3.22 -33.91
C LEU A 957 -7.33 3.00 -32.38
N VAL A 958 -7.42 1.75 -31.91
CA VAL A 958 -7.43 1.41 -30.48
C VAL A 958 -6.29 2.12 -29.71
N PRO A 959 -5.03 2.16 -30.20
CA PRO A 959 -3.96 2.87 -29.49
C PRO A 959 -4.22 4.37 -29.36
N GLN A 960 -4.72 5.03 -30.41
CA GLN A 960 -5.06 6.46 -30.34
C GLN A 960 -6.26 6.71 -29.43
N ILE A 961 -7.28 5.84 -29.46
CA ILE A 961 -8.46 5.94 -28.58
C ILE A 961 -8.06 5.78 -27.12
N LEU A 962 -7.23 4.77 -26.79
CA LEU A 962 -6.70 4.57 -25.44
C LEU A 962 -5.88 5.78 -24.98
N LYS A 963 -5.14 6.42 -25.87
CA LYS A 963 -4.38 7.65 -25.57
C LYS A 963 -5.28 8.87 -25.33
N VAL A 964 -6.39 9.01 -26.07
CA VAL A 964 -7.40 10.04 -25.77
C VAL A 964 -8.05 9.78 -24.41
N LEU A 965 -8.37 8.52 -24.09
CA LEU A 965 -8.94 8.15 -22.80
C LEU A 965 -7.98 8.43 -21.62
N ASP A 966 -6.67 8.25 -21.83
CA ASP A 966 -5.62 8.55 -20.82
C ASP A 966 -5.44 10.06 -20.58
N LEU A 967 -5.56 10.89 -21.63
CA LEU A 967 -5.40 12.35 -21.55
C LEU A 967 -6.65 13.09 -21.05
N MET A 968 -7.83 12.49 -21.18
CA MET A 968 -9.08 13.13 -20.82
C MET A 968 -9.18 13.39 -19.31
N PRO A 969 -9.75 14.54 -18.89
CA PRO A 969 -10.11 14.75 -17.49
C PRO A 969 -11.00 13.60 -16.99
N ARG A 970 -10.71 13.04 -15.82
CA ARG A 970 -11.47 11.88 -15.28
C ARG A 970 -12.98 12.14 -15.22
N GLN A 971 -13.38 13.38 -14.93
CA GLN A 971 -14.79 13.81 -14.90
C GLN A 971 -15.48 13.67 -16.28
N MET A 972 -14.73 13.74 -17.38
CA MET A 972 -15.26 13.61 -18.74
C MET A 972 -15.54 12.15 -19.15
N LEU A 973 -14.78 11.19 -18.63
CA LEU A 973 -15.00 9.75 -18.89
C LEU A 973 -16.40 9.30 -18.44
N LEU A 974 -16.88 9.85 -17.33
CA LEU A 974 -18.21 9.56 -16.80
C LEU A 974 -19.34 10.17 -17.64
N ILE A 975 -19.09 11.33 -18.23
CA ILE A 975 -20.04 11.96 -19.15
C ILE A 975 -20.16 11.15 -20.45
N LEU A 976 -19.06 10.57 -20.93
CA LEU A 976 -19.10 9.68 -22.11
C LEU A 976 -20.03 8.48 -21.88
N LYS A 977 -19.98 7.84 -20.71
CA LYS A 977 -20.93 6.75 -20.33
C LYS A 977 -22.39 7.21 -20.40
N THR A 978 -22.66 8.42 -19.90
CA THR A 978 -24.01 9.00 -19.91
C THR A 978 -24.50 9.26 -21.34
N ASN A 979 -23.64 9.78 -22.21
CA ASN A 979 -23.98 10.01 -23.60
C ASN A 979 -24.19 8.69 -24.36
N ASP A 980 -23.38 7.67 -24.07
CA ASP A 980 -23.53 6.34 -24.66
C ASP A 980 -24.85 5.68 -24.26
N LEU A 981 -25.31 5.85 -23.01
CA LEU A 981 -26.65 5.42 -22.62
C LEU A 981 -27.72 6.11 -23.47
N LEU A 982 -27.69 7.45 -23.54
CA LEU A 982 -28.69 8.22 -24.28
C LEU A 982 -28.77 7.76 -25.74
N ARG A 983 -27.60 7.51 -26.35
CA ARG A 983 -27.49 6.97 -27.71
C ARG A 983 -28.07 5.57 -27.82
N SER A 984 -27.69 4.66 -26.91
CA SER A 984 -28.19 3.28 -26.89
C SER A 984 -29.72 3.21 -26.78
N ILE A 985 -30.31 4.05 -25.92
CA ILE A 985 -31.77 4.18 -25.78
C ILE A 985 -32.39 4.68 -27.09
N THR A 986 -31.87 5.78 -27.65
CA THR A 986 -32.42 6.34 -28.90
C THR A 986 -32.34 5.36 -30.08
N TYR A 987 -31.27 4.57 -30.15
CA TYR A 987 -31.09 3.53 -31.15
C TYR A 987 -32.10 2.38 -30.96
N ARG A 988 -32.20 1.83 -29.75
CA ARG A 988 -33.16 0.75 -29.42
C ARG A 988 -34.61 1.15 -29.67
N LEU A 989 -34.94 2.41 -29.38
CA LEU A 989 -36.29 2.94 -29.58
C LEU A 989 -36.55 3.45 -31.01
N GLY A 990 -35.53 3.46 -31.89
CA GLY A 990 -35.67 3.89 -33.28
C GLY A 990 -35.89 5.41 -33.44
N THR A 991 -35.44 6.23 -32.49
CA THR A 991 -35.69 7.68 -32.47
C THR A 991 -34.49 8.52 -32.92
N GLN A 992 -33.41 7.90 -33.43
CA GLN A 992 -32.13 8.55 -33.77
C GLN A 992 -32.22 9.70 -34.79
N ASN A 993 -33.23 9.68 -35.67
CA ASN A 993 -33.37 10.65 -36.76
C ASN A 993 -34.07 11.96 -36.35
N ARG A 994 -34.51 12.11 -35.09
CA ARG A 994 -35.14 13.33 -34.59
C ARG A 994 -34.21 14.11 -33.66
N PRO A 995 -34.07 15.43 -33.82
CA PRO A 995 -33.13 16.24 -33.04
C PRO A 995 -33.63 16.61 -31.63
N ASP A 996 -34.71 16.00 -31.12
CA ASP A 996 -35.40 16.42 -29.88
C ASP A 996 -34.45 16.48 -28.65
N SER A 997 -33.63 15.45 -28.43
CA SER A 997 -32.66 15.41 -27.33
C SER A 997 -31.51 16.42 -27.51
N PHE A 998 -31.06 16.62 -28.76
CA PHE A 998 -30.00 17.59 -29.10
C PHE A 998 -30.48 19.04 -28.93
N ILE A 999 -31.74 19.33 -29.24
CA ILE A 999 -32.33 20.67 -29.04
C ILE A 999 -32.37 21.01 -27.55
N GLU A 1000 -32.83 20.07 -26.71
CA GLU A 1000 -32.79 20.23 -25.26
C GLU A 1000 -31.37 20.47 -24.75
N MET A 1001 -30.43 19.62 -25.14
CA MET A 1001 -29.02 19.78 -24.79
C MET A 1001 -28.46 21.15 -25.21
N THR A 1002 -28.76 21.60 -26.43
CA THR A 1002 -28.33 22.91 -26.94
C THR A 1002 -28.83 24.05 -26.05
N ARG A 1003 -30.10 24.00 -25.62
CA ARG A 1003 -30.67 25.01 -24.70
C ARG A 1003 -29.91 25.08 -23.39
N PHE A 1004 -29.53 23.93 -22.84
CA PHE A 1004 -28.76 23.87 -21.60
C PHE A 1004 -27.30 24.34 -21.79
N CYS A 1005 -26.63 23.98 -22.90
CA CYS A 1005 -25.30 24.48 -23.21
C CYS A 1005 -25.28 26.01 -23.35
N VAL A 1006 -26.26 26.59 -24.05
CA VAL A 1006 -26.41 28.06 -24.17
C VAL A 1006 -26.57 28.68 -22.78
N ARG A 1007 -27.48 28.15 -21.95
CA ARG A 1007 -27.67 28.66 -20.58
C ARG A 1007 -26.39 28.58 -19.75
N SER A 1008 -25.68 27.45 -19.81
CA SER A 1008 -24.41 27.24 -19.08
C SER A 1008 -23.36 28.30 -19.43
N VAL A 1009 -23.10 28.51 -20.72
CA VAL A 1009 -22.10 29.48 -21.21
C VAL A 1009 -22.47 30.93 -20.84
N TYR A 1010 -23.72 31.32 -21.06
CA TYR A 1010 -24.17 32.68 -20.75
C TYR A 1010 -24.24 32.94 -19.25
N GLN A 1011 -24.71 31.99 -18.44
CA GLN A 1011 -24.72 32.13 -16.98
C GLN A 1011 -23.31 32.27 -16.41
N HIS A 1012 -22.35 31.50 -16.93
CA HIS A 1012 -20.94 31.65 -16.57
C HIS A 1012 -20.39 33.04 -16.92
N SER A 1013 -20.67 33.51 -18.13
CA SER A 1013 -20.25 34.84 -18.61
C SER A 1013 -20.88 35.97 -17.79
N ILE A 1014 -22.14 35.82 -17.37
CA ILE A 1014 -22.86 36.78 -16.53
C ILE A 1014 -22.22 36.85 -15.14
N LYS A 1015 -21.93 35.70 -14.50
CA LYS A 1015 -21.26 35.65 -13.19
C LYS A 1015 -19.89 36.33 -13.21
N LYS A 1016 -19.13 36.20 -14.30
CA LYS A 1016 -17.82 36.84 -14.48
C LYS A 1016 -17.89 38.35 -14.77
N SER A 1017 -19.05 38.88 -15.17
CA SER A 1017 -19.20 40.30 -15.46
C SER A 1017 -19.49 41.09 -14.19
N HIS A 1018 -18.66 42.06 -13.84
CA HIS A 1018 -18.85 42.93 -12.67
C HIS A 1018 -19.75 44.16 -12.93
N HIS A 1019 -20.17 44.38 -14.18
CA HIS A 1019 -20.98 45.55 -14.57
C HIS A 1019 -22.42 45.16 -14.90
N TRP A 1020 -23.39 45.82 -14.25
CA TRP A 1020 -24.83 45.54 -14.41
C TRP A 1020 -25.32 45.69 -15.86
N MET A 1021 -24.83 46.68 -16.63
CA MET A 1021 -25.16 46.84 -18.06
C MET A 1021 -24.61 45.69 -18.91
N GLY A 1022 -23.42 45.19 -18.58
CA GLY A 1022 -22.81 44.02 -19.22
C GLY A 1022 -23.62 42.75 -18.95
N GLN A 1023 -24.02 42.54 -17.69
CA GLN A 1023 -24.90 41.45 -17.28
C GLN A 1023 -26.25 41.50 -18.01
N MET A 1024 -26.91 42.67 -18.05
CA MET A 1024 -28.19 42.85 -18.76
C MET A 1024 -28.07 42.55 -20.26
N ARG A 1025 -27.01 43.02 -20.92
CA ARG A 1025 -26.75 42.72 -22.34
C ARG A 1025 -26.57 41.22 -22.59
N LEU A 1026 -25.88 40.52 -21.68
CA LEU A 1026 -25.69 39.07 -21.75
C LEU A 1026 -26.99 38.31 -21.50
N TYR A 1027 -27.83 38.75 -20.54
CA TYR A 1027 -29.16 38.19 -20.33
C TYR A 1027 -30.05 38.32 -21.58
N LEU A 1028 -30.14 39.51 -22.16
CA LEU A 1028 -30.93 39.76 -23.37
C LEU A 1028 -30.45 38.90 -24.55
N ARG A 1029 -29.14 38.77 -24.73
CA ARG A 1029 -28.55 37.89 -25.76
C ARG A 1029 -28.89 36.42 -25.52
N MET A 1030 -28.78 35.94 -24.29
CA MET A 1030 -29.15 34.56 -23.93
C MET A 1030 -30.61 34.27 -24.28
N TYR A 1031 -31.53 35.15 -23.86
CA TYR A 1031 -32.96 34.98 -24.16
C TYR A 1031 -33.28 35.05 -25.65
N LEU A 1032 -32.59 35.90 -26.40
CA LEU A 1032 -32.74 35.99 -27.86
C LEU A 1032 -32.29 34.69 -28.55
N VAL A 1033 -31.16 34.11 -28.15
CA VAL A 1033 -30.68 32.82 -28.69
C VAL A 1033 -31.65 31.68 -28.32
N LEU A 1034 -32.12 31.64 -27.07
CA LEU A 1034 -33.11 30.64 -26.65
C LEU A 1034 -34.42 30.76 -27.44
N PHE A 1035 -34.89 31.99 -27.67
CA PHE A 1035 -36.08 32.24 -28.49
C PHE A 1035 -35.91 31.73 -29.92
N GLN A 1036 -34.75 31.95 -30.54
CA GLN A 1036 -34.44 31.41 -31.86
C GLN A 1036 -34.52 29.87 -31.90
N ILE A 1037 -34.01 29.20 -30.86
CA ILE A 1037 -34.09 27.74 -30.73
C ILE A 1037 -35.54 27.28 -30.56
N TYR A 1038 -36.35 27.97 -29.74
CA TYR A 1038 -37.79 27.66 -29.59
C TYR A 1038 -38.57 27.84 -30.89
N ALA A 1039 -38.32 28.93 -31.62
CA ALA A 1039 -38.96 29.18 -32.91
C ALA A 1039 -38.60 28.10 -33.94
N PHE A 1040 -37.35 27.63 -33.96
CA PHE A 1040 -36.90 26.56 -34.83
C PHE A 1040 -37.54 25.21 -34.51
N GLU A 1041 -37.65 24.85 -33.23
CA GLU A 1041 -38.35 23.62 -32.81
C GLU A 1041 -39.82 23.65 -33.23
N HIS A 1042 -40.53 24.77 -33.03
CA HIS A 1042 -41.91 24.93 -33.47
C HIS A 1042 -42.03 24.81 -35.00
N TYR A 1043 -41.08 25.35 -35.75
CA TYR A 1043 -41.02 25.18 -37.20
C TYR A 1043 -40.87 23.70 -37.61
N LEU A 1044 -40.00 22.94 -36.93
CA LEU A 1044 -39.83 21.51 -37.20
C LEU A 1044 -41.10 20.71 -36.87
N MET A 1045 -41.73 20.98 -35.73
CA MET A 1045 -43.00 20.33 -35.35
C MET A 1045 -44.12 20.64 -36.36
N PHE A 1046 -44.22 21.90 -36.79
CA PHE A 1046 -45.22 22.32 -37.78
C PHE A 1046 -44.98 21.66 -39.14
N ARG A 1047 -43.72 21.55 -39.59
CA ARG A 1047 -43.37 20.90 -40.84
C ARG A 1047 -43.75 19.41 -40.84
N GLU A 1048 -43.50 18.67 -39.77
CA GLU A 1048 -43.88 17.26 -39.69
C GLU A 1048 -45.39 17.03 -39.65
N TYR A 1049 -46.14 17.92 -38.99
CA TYR A 1049 -47.60 17.79 -38.92
C TYR A 1049 -48.27 17.99 -40.29
N PHE A 1050 -47.71 18.85 -41.15
CA PHE A 1050 -48.29 19.19 -42.45
C PHE A 1050 -47.64 18.47 -43.65
N VAL A 1051 -46.42 17.96 -43.52
CA VAL A 1051 -45.73 17.21 -44.58
C VAL A 1051 -45.65 15.73 -44.19
N LYS A 1052 -46.75 14.99 -44.43
CA LYS A 1052 -46.73 13.50 -44.40
C LYS A 1052 -45.88 13.00 -45.58
N THR A 1053 -44.56 12.97 -45.44
CA THR A 1053 -43.70 12.19 -46.33
C THR A 1053 -43.34 10.86 -45.66
N PRO A 1054 -43.73 9.71 -46.25
CA PRO A 1054 -43.34 8.40 -45.76
C PRO A 1054 -41.87 8.13 -46.08
N SER A 1055 -41.19 7.48 -45.12
CA SER A 1055 -39.94 6.71 -45.30
C SER A 1055 -38.79 7.36 -46.08
N LEU A 1056 -37.85 7.94 -45.35
CA LEU A 1056 -36.43 7.67 -45.63
C LEU A 1056 -35.97 6.70 -44.54
N LEU A 1057 -36.21 5.42 -44.83
CA LEU A 1057 -35.66 4.26 -44.12
C LEU A 1057 -34.14 4.36 -44.03
#